data_AF-A0A7X0AUH9-F1
#
_entry.id   AF-A0A7X0AUH9-F1
#
_cell.length_a   1.000
_cell.length_b   1.000
_cell.length_c   1.000
_cell.angle_alpha   90.00
_cell.angle_beta   90.00
_cell.angle_gamma   90.00
#
_symmetry.space_group_name_H-M   'P 1'
#
loop_
_entity.id
_entity.type
_entity.pdbx_description
1 polymer ?
#
loop_
_entity_poly.entity_id
_entity_poly.type
_entity_poly.pdbx_seq_one_letter_code
_entity_poly.pdbx_strand_id
1 'polypeptide(L)'
;MTTNPNYRLSLQAFPQSWDGTQITLRILVMPQGDPTSALLTGVAPAPDSPAFADANLSFVAALIPSLDALPAPAAVTAQIPLTITPPTGARGLFQQLAAQFNIAPDPPGKPPRRVGYSVQKFLPESYRNAFDFDRPRTPFALTNDSYSCLLKTLPINTPQPPPPSTVSWGRVIGFTMRQPLLAKALGLLYETTVVLPDPTTFANGGWLYVGLAPSSDFQPQLAVNPSLLQLYAARIPPLTSTPRPLFAAVLFPVSSMPPTGSYDGAFTEAEDYDDGFVKIVHGAQPDRAAMYDSSSNGLPPSGDFGMQLGWDDEQITIWYNQQMDSTAVDAPFAVAGYRIDVRAHGNTAWNSMCQVTASLALGSTELGTFQGELSVESMPVRLDPSQPQDWWLPPYFSHWRGGSIVLPDPLAAQLHGTPAVPQQYTAVAADAVPLLYGRSYDVRVRLTDLSRGGPAVTDEAINPGPAPIATLPFRRYVPFKNVLTPDLDLTTTPSNPQTSYQIGRPLLNYPAVAYAGVANVAAALVADLPNAQAQGREAGLPDPDAALLSIEVQVMQLAGDAAQLVSDQDPSPFALLYTTTRAFPTDPTASLELDIAFQDIPDITSLPPQPDTGPLLLPRFRNIRLVLRAAATADPQLLYWGSTDAMFGQAVEILTGANPTDERSLFAPDIEANLIRGILLQPDPVQTSNVTAALAVAGQGGTTAYDLSQRLAQALGLNFTGLTYSGQPGQRVVFGCSSALRHSLSPEHGALTFGAKSELTQHWLIVITVQLARDWTWGVLNPIRFDIRDSSNTVVGSINMTDAVGISALANPDRSNASLVFFDAVDYKPAAGSFPAELNLTYQIEPVFAVTPALLDAPLSLPLTLPIAAPPTQTPQLASAGLALSPYDAQPDYSATAPRQRALWLEFTEPVADPDDIYFARVLAYAPDQLLTGAPFIDPGGVEPPPEPALPIDPELTRLIVPGQSDDHAGLGAMQPLIPSSSPLHYMLPIPTGLALDAPELFGMFVYELRAGHSKNWSTAQGRFGPPLRVAGVQHPAPVLLPVVNSQPATVAVSAPFATPVFTGRNLLPSPPRSQLWALLYAQVTQADGQAQRNVLLDRLRLRRQDKLSDLAPVTANGLAAVTWQRALIETILVSLALPPTSPLSLVVVETLPDLGELEDPLGGDLGHVRILRTSPLVVIPAIC
;
A
#
# COMPACT_ATOMS: atom_id res chain seq x y z
N MET A 1 -35.89 11.37 -65.25
CA MET A 1 -35.84 11.89 -66.64
C MET A 1 -35.01 10.95 -67.50
N THR A 2 -35.25 11.02 -68.81
CA THR A 2 -34.97 10.01 -69.83
C THR A 2 -33.51 9.94 -70.27
N THR A 3 -32.72 9.07 -69.65
CA THR A 3 -31.71 8.32 -70.42
C THR A 3 -32.46 7.19 -71.13
N ASN A 4 -32.34 7.11 -72.45
CA ASN A 4 -33.16 6.23 -73.29
C ASN A 4 -33.16 4.77 -72.77
N PRO A 5 -34.29 4.19 -72.35
CA PRO A 5 -34.33 2.81 -71.82
C PRO A 5 -33.94 1.73 -72.86
N ASN A 6 -33.68 2.13 -74.11
CA ASN A 6 -33.52 1.25 -75.26
C ASN A 6 -32.12 1.26 -75.92
N TYR A 7 -31.10 1.95 -75.36
CA TYR A 7 -29.77 1.92 -75.98
C TYR A 7 -29.15 0.50 -75.94
N ARG A 8 -28.29 0.19 -76.91
CA ARG A 8 -27.62 -1.12 -77.07
C ARG A 8 -26.10 -1.00 -77.22
N LEU A 9 -25.60 0.19 -77.52
CA LEU A 9 -24.18 0.51 -77.62
C LEU A 9 -23.90 1.86 -76.97
N SER A 10 -22.82 1.97 -76.20
CA SER A 10 -22.33 3.25 -75.67
C SER A 10 -20.88 3.50 -76.09
N LEU A 11 -20.59 4.73 -76.49
CA LEU A 11 -19.24 5.21 -76.81
C LEU A 11 -18.85 6.34 -75.86
N GLN A 12 -17.66 6.21 -75.29
CA GLN A 12 -17.09 7.18 -74.35
C GLN A 12 -15.67 7.56 -74.78
N ALA A 13 -15.38 8.85 -74.70
CA ALA A 13 -14.09 9.43 -75.07
C ALA A 13 -13.29 9.81 -73.81
N PHE A 14 -12.07 9.28 -73.68
CA PHE A 14 -11.16 9.55 -72.56
C PHE A 14 -9.84 10.16 -73.05
N PRO A 15 -9.73 11.49 -73.12
CA PRO A 15 -8.46 12.13 -73.43
C PRO A 15 -7.43 11.78 -72.35
N GLN A 16 -6.17 11.59 -72.74
CA GLN A 16 -5.08 11.14 -71.86
C GLN A 16 -3.99 12.19 -71.71
N SER A 17 -3.60 12.82 -72.83
CA SER A 17 -2.55 13.82 -72.86
C SER A 17 -2.64 14.69 -74.10
N TRP A 18 -2.06 15.87 -74.00
CA TRP A 18 -1.84 16.83 -75.07
C TRP A 18 -0.35 17.08 -75.21
N ASP A 19 0.20 16.97 -76.41
CA ASP A 19 1.64 17.17 -76.67
C ASP A 19 1.98 18.52 -77.32
N GLY A 20 1.00 19.41 -77.46
CA GLY A 20 1.13 20.67 -78.19
C GLY A 20 0.55 20.63 -79.61
N THR A 21 0.25 19.45 -80.16
CA THR A 21 -0.31 19.28 -81.51
C THR A 21 -1.41 18.22 -81.64
N GLN A 22 -1.35 17.14 -80.87
CA GLN A 22 -2.30 16.03 -80.93
C GLN A 22 -2.74 15.60 -79.52
N ILE A 23 -3.97 15.10 -79.44
CA ILE A 23 -4.55 14.53 -78.22
C ILE A 23 -4.41 13.01 -78.28
N THR A 24 -3.78 12.41 -77.27
CA THR A 24 -3.87 10.95 -77.06
C THR A 24 -5.24 10.63 -76.50
N LEU A 25 -5.97 9.71 -77.13
CA LEU A 25 -7.36 9.41 -76.84
C LEU A 25 -7.57 7.92 -76.65
N ARG A 26 -8.25 7.55 -75.57
CA ARG A 26 -8.82 6.22 -75.38
C ARG A 26 -10.32 6.24 -75.63
N ILE A 27 -10.79 5.21 -76.31
CA ILE A 27 -12.20 5.05 -76.71
C ILE A 27 -12.73 3.80 -76.03
N LEU A 28 -13.72 3.97 -75.16
CA LEU A 28 -14.40 2.87 -74.51
C LEU A 28 -15.71 2.57 -75.25
N VAL A 29 -15.88 1.32 -75.64
CA VAL A 29 -17.02 0.81 -76.39
C VAL A 29 -17.74 -0.24 -75.54
N MET A 30 -18.97 0.06 -75.15
CA MET A 30 -19.75 -0.81 -74.26
C MET A 30 -20.99 -1.35 -74.96
N PRO A 31 -21.00 -2.64 -75.38
CA PRO A 31 -22.21 -3.30 -75.86
C PRO A 31 -23.12 -3.67 -74.68
N GLN A 32 -24.44 -3.64 -74.89
CA GLN A 32 -25.41 -4.23 -73.96
C GLN A 32 -25.89 -5.60 -74.45
N GLY A 33 -25.87 -6.59 -73.55
CA GLY A 33 -26.30 -7.95 -73.84
C GLY A 33 -25.14 -8.88 -74.20
N ASP A 34 -25.45 -10.01 -74.84
CA ASP A 34 -24.47 -11.02 -75.21
C ASP A 34 -23.60 -10.56 -76.40
N PRO A 35 -22.28 -10.37 -76.23
CA PRO A 35 -21.38 -9.89 -77.27
C PRO A 35 -21.16 -10.91 -78.40
N THR A 36 -21.56 -12.17 -78.21
CA THR A 36 -21.45 -13.24 -79.21
C THR A 36 -22.70 -13.40 -80.08
N SER A 37 -23.78 -12.69 -79.74
CA SER A 37 -25.05 -12.62 -80.46
C SER A 37 -25.19 -11.29 -81.21
N ALA A 38 -26.05 -11.24 -82.23
CA ALA A 38 -26.33 -10.00 -82.98
C ALA A 38 -26.78 -8.87 -82.05
N LEU A 39 -26.09 -7.71 -82.10
CA LEU A 39 -26.26 -6.64 -81.11
C LEU A 39 -27.54 -5.80 -81.33
N LEU A 40 -27.81 -5.43 -82.59
CA LEU A 40 -28.94 -4.60 -83.00
C LEU A 40 -29.86 -5.42 -83.91
N THR A 41 -30.98 -5.88 -83.37
CA THR A 41 -31.97 -6.70 -84.09
C THR A 41 -33.31 -6.00 -84.22
N GLY A 42 -34.05 -6.25 -85.31
CA GLY A 42 -35.44 -5.78 -85.47
C GLY A 42 -35.58 -4.28 -85.78
N VAL A 43 -34.57 -3.65 -86.40
CA VAL A 43 -34.54 -2.22 -86.74
C VAL A 43 -34.89 -2.00 -88.22
N ALA A 44 -36.11 -2.33 -88.62
CA ALA A 44 -36.54 -2.22 -90.03
C ALA A 44 -36.50 -0.75 -90.54
N PRO A 45 -36.04 -0.50 -91.78
CA PRO A 45 -35.70 -1.46 -92.84
C PRO A 45 -34.24 -1.98 -92.83
N ALA A 46 -33.42 -1.64 -91.84
CA ALA A 46 -32.05 -2.14 -91.76
C ALA A 46 -32.03 -3.64 -91.40
N PRO A 47 -31.09 -4.44 -91.95
CA PRO A 47 -30.88 -5.82 -91.53
C PRO A 47 -30.38 -5.89 -90.07
N ASP A 48 -30.49 -7.06 -89.44
CA ASP A 48 -29.86 -7.29 -88.13
C ASP A 48 -28.33 -7.08 -88.22
N SER A 49 -27.74 -6.51 -87.17
CA SER A 49 -26.29 -6.26 -87.14
C SER A 49 -25.47 -7.54 -86.92
N PRO A 50 -24.16 -7.53 -87.21
CA PRO A 50 -23.24 -8.52 -86.67
C PRO A 50 -23.26 -8.56 -85.13
N ALA A 51 -22.70 -9.62 -84.56
CA ALA A 51 -22.38 -9.67 -83.14
C ALA A 51 -21.25 -8.70 -82.81
N PHE A 52 -21.20 -8.18 -81.58
CA PHE A 52 -20.13 -7.27 -81.17
C PHE A 52 -18.74 -7.88 -81.37
N ALA A 53 -18.59 -9.17 -81.06
CA ALA A 53 -17.34 -9.90 -81.20
C ALA A 53 -16.83 -10.08 -82.64
N ASP A 54 -17.69 -9.84 -83.65
CA ASP A 54 -17.34 -9.93 -85.08
C ASP A 54 -17.39 -8.56 -85.80
N ALA A 55 -17.80 -7.50 -85.09
CA ALA A 55 -18.06 -6.20 -85.70
C ALA A 55 -16.74 -5.48 -86.06
N ASN A 56 -16.68 -4.94 -87.28
CA ASN A 56 -15.62 -4.06 -87.72
C ASN A 56 -15.99 -2.60 -87.42
N LEU A 57 -15.46 -2.09 -86.32
CA LEU A 57 -15.71 -0.72 -85.88
C LEU A 57 -14.74 0.26 -86.51
N SER A 58 -15.26 1.40 -86.96
CA SER A 58 -14.48 2.56 -87.38
C SER A 58 -15.05 3.81 -86.73
N PHE A 59 -14.19 4.75 -86.34
CA PHE A 59 -14.56 5.87 -85.48
C PHE A 59 -14.22 7.22 -86.11
N VAL A 60 -14.96 8.25 -85.69
CA VAL A 60 -14.71 9.65 -86.02
C VAL A 60 -14.74 10.48 -84.73
N ALA A 61 -13.72 11.30 -84.50
CA ALA A 61 -13.71 12.29 -83.43
C ALA A 61 -14.46 13.54 -83.89
N ALA A 62 -15.43 13.98 -83.10
CA ALA A 62 -16.19 15.19 -83.32
C ALA A 62 -15.71 16.28 -82.35
N LEU A 63 -15.34 17.45 -82.89
CA LEU A 63 -14.76 18.57 -82.16
C LEU A 63 -15.76 19.72 -82.05
N ILE A 64 -15.97 20.22 -80.83
CA ILE A 64 -16.80 21.40 -80.54
C ILE A 64 -15.95 22.40 -79.74
N PRO A 65 -15.35 23.43 -80.36
CA PRO A 65 -14.47 24.41 -79.75
C PRO A 65 -15.24 25.53 -79.02
N SER A 66 -16.26 25.17 -78.25
CA SER A 66 -17.04 26.09 -77.40
C SER A 66 -17.62 25.32 -76.22
N LEU A 67 -17.69 26.01 -75.07
CA LEU A 67 -18.34 25.54 -73.84
C LEU A 67 -19.67 26.27 -73.57
N ASP A 68 -20.16 27.09 -74.51
CA ASP A 68 -21.37 27.92 -74.33
C ASP A 68 -22.65 27.09 -74.13
N ALA A 69 -22.64 25.83 -74.55
CA ALA A 69 -23.73 24.88 -74.39
C ALA A 69 -23.20 23.45 -74.18
N LEU A 70 -24.07 22.57 -73.66
CA LEU A 70 -23.83 21.14 -73.60
C LEU A 70 -23.57 20.56 -75.02
N PRO A 71 -22.78 19.48 -75.13
CA PRO A 71 -22.36 18.94 -76.42
C PRO A 71 -23.57 18.40 -77.21
N ALA A 72 -23.73 18.91 -78.43
CA ALA A 72 -24.80 18.50 -79.34
C ALA A 72 -24.23 18.18 -80.73
N PRO A 73 -24.78 17.21 -81.48
CA PRO A 73 -24.29 16.88 -82.81
C PRO A 73 -24.31 18.07 -83.79
N ALA A 74 -25.26 19.00 -83.63
CA ALA A 74 -25.36 20.20 -84.44
C ALA A 74 -24.27 21.26 -84.15
N ALA A 75 -23.56 21.15 -83.02
CA ALA A 75 -22.51 22.08 -82.62
C ALA A 75 -21.11 21.66 -83.12
N VAL A 76 -20.99 20.51 -83.80
CA VAL A 76 -19.71 19.98 -84.28
C VAL A 76 -19.16 20.87 -85.40
N THR A 77 -17.91 21.30 -85.24
CA THR A 77 -17.23 22.18 -86.20
C THR A 77 -16.24 21.43 -87.09
N ALA A 78 -15.67 20.33 -86.60
CA ALA A 78 -14.76 19.46 -87.33
C ALA A 78 -14.98 17.99 -86.95
N GLN A 79 -14.79 17.11 -87.93
CA GLN A 79 -14.82 15.66 -87.76
C GLN A 79 -13.54 15.04 -88.29
N ILE A 80 -12.83 14.29 -87.45
CA ILE A 80 -11.54 13.68 -87.77
C ILE A 80 -11.69 12.16 -87.77
N PRO A 81 -11.50 11.47 -88.92
CA PRO A 81 -11.45 10.02 -88.96
C PRO A 81 -10.32 9.49 -88.07
N LEU A 82 -10.61 8.49 -87.24
CA LEU A 82 -9.65 7.92 -86.30
C LEU A 82 -9.00 6.67 -86.85
N THR A 83 -7.67 6.59 -86.72
CA THR A 83 -6.91 5.39 -87.06
C THR A 83 -6.83 4.49 -85.83
N ILE A 84 -7.37 3.29 -85.92
CA ILE A 84 -7.39 2.30 -84.83
C ILE A 84 -6.79 0.97 -85.29
N THR A 85 -6.45 0.12 -84.33
CA THR A 85 -6.12 -1.28 -84.57
C THR A 85 -7.31 -2.15 -84.16
N PRO A 86 -8.02 -2.81 -85.09
CA PRO A 86 -9.11 -3.72 -84.75
C PRO A 86 -8.60 -4.93 -83.96
N PRO A 87 -9.42 -5.49 -83.03
CA PRO A 87 -9.05 -6.69 -82.29
C PRO A 87 -8.98 -7.92 -83.20
N THR A 88 -7.95 -8.76 -83.02
CA THR A 88 -7.83 -10.05 -83.70
C THR A 88 -8.37 -11.17 -82.81
N GLY A 89 -9.47 -11.82 -83.21
CA GLY A 89 -9.99 -13.01 -82.52
C GLY A 89 -10.88 -12.77 -81.29
N ALA A 90 -11.52 -11.60 -81.17
CA ALA A 90 -12.39 -11.23 -80.04
C ALA A 90 -13.48 -12.29 -79.74
N ARG A 91 -14.11 -12.89 -80.76
CA ARG A 91 -15.09 -13.98 -80.58
C ARG A 91 -14.55 -15.17 -79.80
N GLY A 92 -13.32 -15.61 -80.09
CA GLY A 92 -12.70 -16.72 -79.38
C GLY A 92 -12.48 -16.41 -77.90
N LEU A 93 -12.06 -15.17 -77.59
CA LEU A 93 -11.87 -14.71 -76.22
C LEU A 93 -13.20 -14.59 -75.45
N PHE A 94 -14.25 -14.04 -76.06
CA PHE A 94 -15.58 -13.99 -75.44
C PHE A 94 -16.14 -15.40 -75.17
N GLN A 95 -15.94 -16.36 -76.08
CA GLN A 95 -16.33 -17.75 -75.86
C GLN A 95 -15.55 -18.41 -74.72
N GLN A 96 -14.25 -18.12 -74.59
CA GLN A 96 -13.46 -18.60 -73.45
C GLN A 96 -13.93 -17.99 -72.13
N LEU A 97 -14.26 -16.69 -72.10
CA LEU A 97 -14.87 -16.06 -70.92
C LEU A 97 -16.21 -16.72 -70.57
N ALA A 98 -17.07 -16.97 -71.56
CA ALA A 98 -18.34 -17.66 -71.35
C ALA A 98 -18.18 -19.09 -70.81
N ALA A 99 -17.05 -19.76 -71.09
CA ALA A 99 -16.75 -21.08 -70.53
C ALA A 99 -16.25 -21.01 -69.07
N GLN A 100 -15.68 -19.88 -68.63
CA GLN A 100 -15.17 -19.68 -67.27
C GLN A 100 -16.26 -19.20 -66.29
N PHE A 101 -17.33 -18.59 -66.81
CA PHE A 101 -18.39 -17.99 -65.99
C PHE A 101 -19.75 -18.64 -66.26
N ASN A 102 -20.56 -18.80 -65.22
CA ASN A 102 -21.96 -19.17 -65.36
C ASN A 102 -22.80 -17.92 -65.69
N ILE A 103 -22.97 -17.61 -66.98
CA ILE A 103 -23.57 -16.35 -67.44
C ILE A 103 -25.11 -16.47 -67.53
N ALA A 104 -25.81 -15.59 -66.83
CA ALA A 104 -27.25 -15.39 -66.96
C ALA A 104 -27.59 -14.21 -67.89
N PRO A 105 -28.71 -14.24 -68.63
CA PRO A 105 -29.15 -13.12 -69.46
C PRO A 105 -29.35 -11.85 -68.62
N ASP A 106 -28.83 -10.72 -69.10
CA ASP A 106 -29.11 -9.41 -68.51
C ASP A 106 -30.61 -9.06 -68.69
N PRO A 107 -31.29 -8.48 -67.68
CA PRO A 107 -32.61 -7.90 -67.88
C PRO A 107 -32.51 -6.73 -68.88
N PRO A 108 -33.48 -6.55 -69.80
CA PRO A 108 -33.42 -5.48 -70.79
C PRO A 108 -33.54 -4.09 -70.14
N GLY A 109 -32.61 -3.19 -70.47
CA GLY A 109 -32.61 -1.78 -70.05
C GLY A 109 -31.70 -1.47 -68.85
N LYS A 110 -31.65 -0.19 -68.44
CA LYS A 110 -30.88 0.26 -67.27
C LYS A 110 -31.46 -0.38 -65.99
N PRO A 111 -30.66 -1.05 -65.14
CA PRO A 111 -31.13 -1.49 -63.83
C PRO A 111 -31.69 -0.29 -63.06
N PRO A 112 -32.87 -0.38 -62.42
CA PRO A 112 -33.42 0.74 -61.67
C PRO A 112 -32.43 1.14 -60.57
N ARG A 113 -32.16 2.44 -60.46
CA ARG A 113 -31.38 3.02 -59.34
C ARG A 113 -32.06 2.62 -58.02
N ARG A 114 -31.29 2.09 -57.06
CA ARG A 114 -31.82 1.58 -55.79
C ARG A 114 -32.26 2.75 -54.91
N VAL A 115 -33.49 2.70 -54.41
CA VAL A 115 -34.07 3.74 -53.53
C VAL A 115 -34.01 3.27 -52.08
N GLY A 116 -33.70 4.18 -51.14
CA GLY A 116 -33.71 3.90 -49.69
C GLY A 116 -32.39 3.42 -49.09
N TYR A 117 -31.27 3.55 -49.82
CA TYR A 117 -29.92 3.29 -49.33
C TYR A 117 -29.03 4.48 -49.69
N SER A 118 -28.09 4.81 -48.81
CA SER A 118 -27.05 5.81 -49.04
C SER A 118 -25.66 5.21 -48.85
N VAL A 119 -24.65 5.90 -49.36
CA VAL A 119 -23.24 5.64 -49.07
C VAL A 119 -22.76 6.69 -48.08
N GLN A 120 -22.38 6.28 -46.88
CA GLN A 120 -21.87 7.14 -45.82
C GLN A 120 -20.35 7.06 -45.71
N LYS A 121 -19.73 8.13 -45.21
CA LYS A 121 -18.28 8.20 -44.96
C LYS A 121 -18.04 8.89 -43.62
N PHE A 122 -17.26 8.25 -42.76
CA PHE A 122 -16.70 8.93 -41.59
C PHE A 122 -15.46 9.74 -42.01
N LEU A 123 -15.43 11.03 -41.68
CA LEU A 123 -14.30 11.91 -41.95
C LEU A 123 -13.31 11.89 -40.77
N PRO A 124 -12.14 11.23 -40.90
CA PRO A 124 -11.16 11.14 -39.82
C PRO A 124 -10.49 12.48 -39.56
N GLU A 125 -9.85 12.63 -38.39
CA GLU A 125 -9.12 13.85 -38.04
C GLU A 125 -8.04 14.22 -39.05
N SER A 126 -7.34 13.23 -39.61
CA SER A 126 -6.34 13.48 -40.66
C SER A 126 -6.92 14.18 -41.88
N TYR A 127 -8.17 13.90 -42.27
CA TYR A 127 -8.86 14.60 -43.36
C TYR A 127 -9.24 16.03 -42.94
N ARG A 128 -9.85 16.17 -41.75
CA ARG A 128 -10.28 17.48 -41.21
C ARG A 128 -9.12 18.44 -40.96
N ASN A 129 -7.93 17.91 -40.68
CA ASN A 129 -6.73 18.70 -40.43
C ASN A 129 -5.85 18.91 -41.68
N ALA A 130 -6.20 18.29 -42.82
CA ALA A 130 -5.40 18.40 -44.05
C ALA A 130 -5.55 19.76 -44.74
N PHE A 131 -6.67 20.46 -44.51
CA PHE A 131 -7.00 21.77 -45.09
C PHE A 131 -7.89 22.56 -44.12
N ASP A 132 -8.27 23.78 -44.48
CA ASP A 132 -9.19 24.63 -43.69
C ASP A 132 -10.62 24.08 -43.67
N PHE A 133 -10.84 23.00 -42.92
CA PHE A 133 -12.11 22.31 -42.79
C PHE A 133 -13.04 23.03 -41.79
N ASP A 134 -14.25 23.37 -42.23
CA ASP A 134 -15.31 23.94 -41.38
C ASP A 134 -16.43 22.92 -41.11
N ARG A 135 -17.06 22.42 -42.19
CA ARG A 135 -18.16 21.45 -42.12
C ARG A 135 -18.22 20.58 -43.38
N PRO A 136 -18.84 19.38 -43.30
CA PRO A 136 -19.02 18.54 -44.48
C PRO A 136 -19.85 19.21 -45.59
N ARG A 137 -19.43 19.04 -46.85
CA ARG A 137 -20.09 19.45 -48.10
C ARG A 137 -21.34 18.64 -48.43
N THR A 138 -21.50 17.46 -47.80
CA THR A 138 -22.61 16.53 -48.03
C THR A 138 -23.13 15.96 -46.72
N PRO A 139 -24.46 15.74 -46.57
CA PRO A 139 -25.04 15.15 -45.36
C PRO A 139 -24.63 13.69 -45.13
N PHE A 140 -24.05 13.03 -46.13
CA PHE A 140 -23.58 11.64 -46.03
C PHE A 140 -22.14 11.51 -45.49
N ALA A 141 -21.44 12.63 -45.32
CA ALA A 141 -20.12 12.68 -44.70
C ALA A 141 -20.29 13.08 -43.22
N LEU A 142 -19.90 12.18 -42.32
CA LEU A 142 -20.19 12.25 -40.89
C LEU A 142 -18.89 12.45 -40.11
N THR A 143 -18.95 13.28 -39.06
CA THR A 143 -17.82 13.58 -38.17
C THR A 143 -18.03 13.09 -36.74
N ASN A 144 -19.20 12.52 -36.45
CA ASN A 144 -19.62 12.04 -35.13
C ASN A 144 -19.28 10.55 -34.91
N ASP A 145 -19.63 10.05 -33.72
CA ASP A 145 -19.30 8.69 -33.30
C ASP A 145 -20.15 7.59 -33.96
N SER A 146 -21.06 7.92 -34.90
CA SER A 146 -21.97 6.96 -35.51
C SER A 146 -21.25 5.76 -36.12
N TYR A 147 -20.10 5.98 -36.77
CA TYR A 147 -19.28 4.89 -37.32
C TYR A 147 -18.68 3.99 -36.24
N SER A 148 -18.09 4.60 -35.19
CA SER A 148 -17.45 3.86 -34.10
C SER A 148 -18.47 3.08 -33.26
N CYS A 149 -19.65 3.65 -33.00
CA CYS A 149 -20.76 3.00 -32.32
C CYS A 149 -21.26 1.80 -33.12
N LEU A 150 -21.37 1.94 -34.45
CA LEU A 150 -21.81 0.85 -35.32
C LEU A 150 -20.82 -0.33 -35.26
N LEU A 151 -19.52 -0.07 -35.37
CA LEU A 151 -18.49 -1.11 -35.26
C LEU A 151 -18.54 -1.88 -33.93
N LYS A 152 -18.80 -1.18 -32.81
CA LYS A 152 -18.95 -1.80 -31.49
C LYS A 152 -20.19 -2.68 -31.35
N THR A 153 -21.22 -2.46 -32.18
CA THR A 153 -22.47 -3.22 -32.15
C THR A 153 -22.52 -4.40 -33.13
N LEU A 154 -21.49 -4.58 -33.96
CA LEU A 154 -21.45 -5.67 -34.92
C LEU A 154 -21.31 -7.03 -34.21
N PRO A 155 -22.06 -8.07 -34.62
CA PRO A 155 -21.89 -9.42 -34.11
C PRO A 155 -20.53 -9.99 -34.50
N ILE A 156 -19.91 -10.76 -33.59
CA ILE A 156 -18.49 -11.17 -33.65
C ILE A 156 -18.16 -12.09 -34.85
N ASN A 157 -19.14 -12.64 -35.57
CA ASN A 157 -18.92 -13.52 -36.74
C ASN A 157 -20.13 -13.52 -37.69
N THR A 158 -20.27 -12.51 -38.56
CA THR A 158 -21.27 -12.54 -39.64
C THR A 158 -20.66 -13.21 -40.88
N PRO A 159 -21.08 -14.42 -41.29
CA PRO A 159 -20.61 -15.01 -42.53
C PRO A 159 -21.01 -14.12 -43.70
N GLN A 160 -20.04 -13.74 -44.54
CA GLN A 160 -20.37 -13.05 -45.78
C GLN A 160 -21.22 -14.00 -46.66
N PRO A 161 -22.31 -13.53 -47.27
CA PRO A 161 -23.09 -14.35 -48.17
C PRO A 161 -22.19 -14.84 -49.32
N PRO A 162 -22.34 -16.11 -49.76
CA PRO A 162 -21.54 -16.61 -50.86
C PRO A 162 -21.76 -15.75 -52.11
N PRO A 163 -20.73 -15.55 -52.95
CA PRO A 163 -20.89 -14.82 -54.19
C PRO A 163 -21.99 -15.47 -55.04
N PRO A 164 -22.75 -14.67 -55.81
CA PRO A 164 -23.85 -15.19 -56.62
C PRO A 164 -23.34 -16.27 -57.59
N SER A 165 -24.08 -17.37 -57.71
CA SER A 165 -23.74 -18.51 -58.58
C SER A 165 -23.88 -18.22 -60.07
N THR A 166 -24.40 -17.05 -60.43
CA THR A 166 -24.54 -16.54 -61.80
C THR A 166 -24.00 -15.12 -61.90
N VAL A 167 -23.41 -14.79 -63.05
CA VAL A 167 -22.95 -13.44 -63.40
C VAL A 167 -23.61 -13.02 -64.71
N SER A 168 -23.69 -11.73 -64.97
CA SER A 168 -24.22 -11.24 -66.25
C SER A 168 -23.10 -10.76 -67.18
N TRP A 169 -23.40 -10.60 -68.47
CA TRP A 169 -22.40 -10.13 -69.44
C TRP A 169 -21.84 -8.76 -69.08
N GLY A 170 -22.69 -7.85 -68.56
CA GLY A 170 -22.23 -6.56 -68.04
C GLY A 170 -21.18 -6.69 -66.92
N ARG A 171 -21.32 -7.67 -66.01
CA ARG A 171 -20.31 -7.93 -64.96
C ARG A 171 -19.03 -8.54 -65.52
N VAL A 172 -19.14 -9.48 -66.46
CA VAL A 172 -17.98 -10.08 -67.13
C VAL A 172 -17.18 -9.01 -67.86
N ILE A 173 -17.84 -8.15 -68.63
CA ILE A 173 -17.22 -6.99 -69.30
C ILE A 173 -16.55 -6.09 -68.25
N GLY A 174 -17.22 -5.76 -67.14
CA GLY A 174 -16.62 -5.00 -66.04
C GLY A 174 -15.33 -5.62 -65.48
N PHE A 175 -15.26 -6.95 -65.33
CA PHE A 175 -14.03 -7.63 -64.93
C PHE A 175 -12.93 -7.51 -65.98
N THR A 176 -13.27 -7.64 -67.27
CA THR A 176 -12.27 -7.50 -68.36
C THR A 176 -11.68 -6.09 -68.43
N MET A 177 -12.46 -5.06 -68.09
CA MET A 177 -12.02 -3.67 -68.03
C MET A 177 -11.00 -3.38 -66.91
N ARG A 178 -10.77 -4.31 -65.97
CA ARG A 178 -9.67 -4.22 -64.99
C ARG A 178 -8.31 -4.49 -65.62
N GLN A 179 -8.26 -5.10 -66.81
CA GLN A 179 -7.01 -5.42 -67.50
C GLN A 179 -7.01 -4.84 -68.93
N PRO A 180 -6.30 -3.72 -69.19
CA PRO A 180 -6.32 -3.04 -70.48
C PRO A 180 -5.89 -3.91 -71.68
N LEU A 181 -4.95 -4.87 -71.52
CA LEU A 181 -4.57 -5.76 -72.63
C LEU A 181 -5.73 -6.68 -73.06
N LEU A 182 -6.49 -7.19 -72.09
CA LEU A 182 -7.67 -8.02 -72.35
C LEU A 182 -8.80 -7.17 -72.96
N ALA A 183 -9.05 -5.97 -72.42
CA ALA A 183 -10.05 -5.06 -72.95
C ALA A 183 -9.77 -4.64 -74.41
N LYS A 184 -8.49 -4.38 -74.75
CA LYS A 184 -8.06 -4.12 -76.14
C LYS A 184 -8.28 -5.35 -77.04
N ALA A 185 -7.89 -6.53 -76.57
CA ALA A 185 -8.06 -7.78 -77.34
C ALA A 185 -9.53 -8.15 -77.58
N LEU A 186 -10.44 -7.73 -76.70
CA LEU A 186 -11.90 -7.92 -76.84
C LEU A 186 -12.59 -6.84 -77.69
N GLY A 187 -11.88 -5.79 -78.10
CA GLY A 187 -12.48 -4.66 -78.84
C GLY A 187 -13.32 -3.72 -77.98
N LEU A 188 -13.20 -3.80 -76.65
CA LEU A 188 -13.89 -2.91 -75.70
C LEU A 188 -13.14 -1.59 -75.52
N LEU A 189 -11.81 -1.61 -75.70
CA LEU A 189 -10.94 -0.45 -75.54
C LEU A 189 -10.08 -0.23 -76.79
N TYR A 190 -10.10 0.98 -77.33
CA TYR A 190 -9.20 1.42 -78.40
C TYR A 190 -8.33 2.57 -77.93
N GLU A 191 -7.14 2.69 -78.51
CA GLU A 191 -6.20 3.78 -78.25
C GLU A 191 -5.79 4.39 -79.60
N THR A 192 -5.82 5.72 -79.68
CA THR A 192 -5.54 6.47 -80.92
C THR A 192 -5.07 7.88 -80.59
N THR A 193 -4.67 8.63 -81.61
CA THR A 193 -4.27 10.04 -81.51
C THR A 193 -5.17 10.88 -82.41
N VAL A 194 -5.65 12.01 -81.88
CA VAL A 194 -6.46 12.99 -82.60
C VAL A 194 -5.57 14.19 -82.93
N VAL A 195 -5.19 14.33 -84.20
CA VAL A 195 -4.46 15.50 -84.69
C VAL A 195 -5.46 16.63 -84.92
N LEU A 196 -5.33 17.74 -84.19
CA LEU A 196 -6.26 18.86 -84.33
C LEU A 196 -6.08 19.55 -85.70
N PRO A 197 -7.15 20.07 -86.34
CA PRO A 197 -7.03 20.76 -87.63
C PRO A 197 -6.21 22.06 -87.50
N ASP A 198 -6.28 22.67 -86.33
CA ASP A 198 -5.49 23.82 -85.88
C ASP A 198 -5.10 23.60 -84.40
N PRO A 199 -3.83 23.74 -83.98
CA PRO A 199 -3.44 23.68 -82.57
C PRO A 199 -4.24 24.62 -81.65
N THR A 200 -4.82 25.71 -82.16
CA THR A 200 -5.67 26.63 -81.38
C THR A 200 -7.15 26.22 -81.32
N THR A 201 -7.53 25.06 -81.87
CA THR A 201 -8.93 24.59 -81.90
C THR A 201 -9.59 24.66 -80.51
N PHE A 202 -8.88 24.25 -79.46
CA PHE A 202 -9.39 24.31 -78.07
C PHE A 202 -8.75 25.43 -77.23
N ALA A 203 -8.36 26.56 -77.84
CA ALA A 203 -7.75 27.68 -77.10
C ALA A 203 -8.62 28.22 -75.95
N ASN A 204 -9.95 28.13 -76.08
CA ASN A 204 -10.93 28.51 -75.06
C ASN A 204 -11.59 27.29 -74.38
N GLY A 205 -11.07 26.08 -74.60
CA GLY A 205 -11.71 24.82 -74.22
C GLY A 205 -12.85 24.41 -75.15
N GLY A 206 -13.45 23.25 -74.89
CA GLY A 206 -14.54 22.72 -75.70
C GLY A 206 -14.90 21.27 -75.37
N TRP A 207 -15.52 20.57 -76.33
CA TRP A 207 -15.94 19.19 -76.21
C TRP A 207 -15.29 18.30 -77.27
N LEU A 208 -14.95 17.07 -76.86
CA LEU A 208 -14.48 15.99 -77.71
C LEU A 208 -15.35 14.75 -77.46
N TYR A 209 -15.99 14.22 -78.49
CA TYR A 209 -16.66 12.92 -78.42
C TYR A 209 -16.35 12.06 -79.64
N VAL A 210 -16.58 10.75 -79.51
CA VAL A 210 -16.36 9.78 -80.57
C VAL A 210 -17.68 9.25 -81.09
N GLY A 211 -17.91 9.39 -82.40
CA GLY A 211 -18.98 8.72 -83.12
C GLY A 211 -18.45 7.54 -83.93
N LEU A 212 -19.36 6.74 -84.50
CA LEU A 212 -19.01 5.75 -85.51
C LEU A 212 -18.79 6.44 -86.86
N ALA A 213 -17.80 6.03 -87.63
CA ALA A 213 -17.63 6.46 -89.02
C ALA A 213 -18.69 5.77 -89.91
N PRO A 214 -19.06 6.35 -91.08
CA PRO A 214 -20.08 5.78 -91.97
C PRO A 214 -19.81 4.34 -92.43
N SER A 215 -18.54 3.90 -92.41
CA SER A 215 -18.09 2.55 -92.76
C SER A 215 -18.22 1.51 -91.65
N SER A 216 -18.69 1.88 -90.45
CA SER A 216 -18.78 0.97 -89.30
C SER A 216 -20.01 0.05 -89.40
N ASP A 217 -19.87 -1.21 -88.99
CA ASP A 217 -20.90 -2.27 -89.14
C ASP A 217 -22.26 -2.01 -88.46
N PHE A 218 -22.34 -1.06 -87.52
CA PHE A 218 -23.59 -0.69 -86.84
C PHE A 218 -24.29 0.55 -87.41
N GLN A 219 -23.66 1.26 -88.35
CA GLN A 219 -24.23 2.47 -88.93
C GLN A 219 -25.58 2.28 -89.63
N PRO A 220 -25.84 1.20 -90.39
CA PRO A 220 -27.12 1.03 -91.07
C PRO A 220 -28.32 1.05 -90.10
N GLN A 221 -28.18 0.42 -88.93
CA GLN A 221 -29.23 0.36 -87.92
C GLN A 221 -29.33 1.67 -87.14
N LEU A 222 -28.19 2.29 -86.81
CA LEU A 222 -28.14 3.55 -86.07
C LEU A 222 -28.62 4.75 -86.89
N ALA A 223 -28.48 4.72 -88.21
CA ALA A 223 -29.07 5.73 -89.10
C ALA A 223 -30.61 5.68 -89.08
N VAL A 224 -31.20 4.50 -88.89
CA VAL A 224 -32.66 4.31 -88.79
C VAL A 224 -33.16 4.65 -87.38
N ASN A 225 -32.45 4.20 -86.35
CA ASN A 225 -32.79 4.48 -84.95
C ASN A 225 -31.55 4.96 -84.17
N PRO A 226 -31.26 6.27 -84.20
CA PRO A 226 -30.10 6.84 -83.49
C PRO A 226 -30.12 6.63 -81.98
N SER A 227 -31.31 6.39 -81.43
CA SER A 227 -31.52 6.24 -79.98
C SER A 227 -30.88 4.95 -79.41
N LEU A 228 -30.50 4.00 -80.28
CA LEU A 228 -29.79 2.78 -79.90
C LEU A 228 -28.32 3.02 -79.53
N LEU A 229 -27.75 4.18 -79.89
CA LEU A 229 -26.39 4.60 -79.55
C LEU A 229 -26.42 5.69 -78.47
N GLN A 230 -25.65 5.49 -77.41
CA GLN A 230 -25.42 6.51 -76.40
C GLN A 230 -24.01 7.08 -76.51
N LEU A 231 -23.91 8.39 -76.70
CA LEU A 231 -22.66 9.11 -76.91
C LEU A 231 -22.35 10.01 -75.71
N TYR A 232 -21.09 9.98 -75.29
CA TYR A 232 -20.60 10.81 -74.22
C TYR A 232 -19.34 11.57 -74.63
N ALA A 233 -19.32 12.87 -74.33
CA ALA A 233 -18.21 13.77 -74.60
C ALA A 233 -17.36 14.00 -73.35
N ALA A 234 -16.05 14.14 -73.56
CA ALA A 234 -15.14 14.72 -72.59
C ALA A 234 -15.10 16.24 -72.75
N ARG A 235 -15.08 16.96 -71.62
CA ARG A 235 -14.71 18.37 -71.59
C ARG A 235 -13.21 18.48 -71.82
N ILE A 236 -12.80 19.32 -72.77
CA ILE A 236 -11.40 19.64 -73.03
C ILE A 236 -11.13 21.02 -72.43
N PRO A 237 -10.16 21.15 -71.49
CA PRO A 237 -9.79 22.45 -70.95
C PRO A 237 -9.10 23.31 -72.02
N PRO A 238 -8.94 24.62 -71.79
CA PRO A 238 -8.13 25.48 -72.65
C PRO A 238 -6.75 24.87 -72.93
N LEU A 239 -6.46 24.63 -74.20
CA LEU A 239 -5.18 24.08 -74.65
C LEU A 239 -4.27 25.19 -75.21
N THR A 240 -2.99 25.12 -74.85
CA THR A 240 -1.94 25.99 -75.39
C THR A 240 -0.87 25.12 -76.07
N SER A 241 0.24 25.71 -76.55
CA SER A 241 1.37 24.92 -77.08
C SER A 241 2.09 24.07 -76.03
N THR A 242 1.79 24.23 -74.73
CA THR A 242 2.46 23.49 -73.64
C THR A 242 1.84 22.10 -73.48
N PRO A 243 2.64 21.02 -73.47
CA PRO A 243 2.15 19.68 -73.17
C PRO A 243 1.52 19.59 -71.77
N ARG A 244 0.43 18.83 -71.64
CA ARG A 244 -0.22 18.56 -70.36
C ARG A 244 -0.94 17.22 -70.32
N PRO A 245 -1.09 16.58 -69.14
CA PRO A 245 -2.08 15.52 -68.98
C PRO A 245 -3.48 16.08 -69.23
N LEU A 246 -4.35 15.22 -69.76
CA LEU A 246 -5.77 15.46 -69.90
C LEU A 246 -6.52 14.33 -69.21
N PHE A 247 -7.58 14.67 -68.50
CA PHE A 247 -8.40 13.70 -67.79
C PHE A 247 -9.86 14.10 -67.83
N ALA A 248 -10.76 13.10 -67.91
CA ALA A 248 -12.19 13.31 -67.88
C ALA A 248 -12.79 12.55 -66.68
N ALA A 249 -12.90 13.20 -65.53
CA ALA A 249 -13.46 12.61 -64.31
C ALA A 249 -14.99 12.38 -64.41
N VAL A 250 -15.66 13.18 -65.24
CA VAL A 250 -17.08 13.09 -65.56
C VAL A 250 -17.26 13.30 -67.06
N LEU A 251 -18.20 12.56 -67.65
CA LEU A 251 -18.56 12.71 -69.06
C LEU A 251 -19.94 13.37 -69.23
N PHE A 252 -20.17 13.98 -70.39
CA PHE A 252 -21.38 14.72 -70.69
C PHE A 252 -22.14 14.09 -71.87
N PRO A 253 -23.47 13.95 -71.79
CA PRO A 253 -24.25 13.25 -72.80
C PRO A 253 -24.34 14.11 -74.06
N VAL A 254 -24.09 13.50 -75.21
CA VAL A 254 -24.26 14.17 -76.50
C VAL A 254 -25.69 13.99 -76.97
N SER A 255 -26.46 15.07 -77.00
CA SER A 255 -27.89 15.03 -77.32
C SER A 255 -28.30 16.18 -78.22
N SER A 256 -29.25 15.93 -79.12
CA SER A 256 -29.88 16.96 -79.95
C SER A 256 -30.91 17.79 -79.18
N MET A 257 -31.42 17.28 -78.06
CA MET A 257 -32.28 18.02 -77.11
C MET A 257 -31.52 18.25 -75.80
N PRO A 258 -31.43 19.50 -75.31
CA PRO A 258 -30.76 19.80 -74.04
C PRO A 258 -31.35 18.96 -72.89
N PRO A 259 -30.53 18.17 -72.17
CA PRO A 259 -30.99 17.45 -71.00
C PRO A 259 -31.51 18.40 -69.91
N THR A 260 -32.56 17.99 -69.21
CA THR A 260 -33.16 18.76 -68.11
C THR A 260 -32.41 18.55 -66.79
N GLY A 261 -32.09 19.64 -66.06
CA GLY A 261 -31.40 19.64 -64.77
C GLY A 261 -30.19 20.58 -64.75
N SER A 262 -29.65 20.89 -63.57
CA SER A 262 -28.40 21.67 -63.45
C SER A 262 -27.19 20.75 -63.57
N TYR A 263 -26.23 21.16 -64.40
CA TYR A 263 -24.94 20.48 -64.59
C TYR A 263 -23.78 21.23 -63.91
N ASP A 264 -24.06 22.28 -63.12
CA ASP A 264 -23.02 23.17 -62.57
C ASP A 264 -22.00 22.41 -61.70
N GLY A 265 -22.48 21.45 -60.91
CA GLY A 265 -21.61 20.56 -60.11
C GLY A 265 -20.71 19.69 -61.00
N ALA A 266 -21.27 19.10 -62.07
CA ALA A 266 -20.50 18.29 -63.01
C ALA A 266 -19.46 19.11 -63.79
N PHE A 267 -19.74 20.38 -64.09
CA PHE A 267 -18.77 21.30 -64.68
C PHE A 267 -17.63 21.62 -63.72
N THR A 268 -17.94 21.92 -62.46
CA THR A 268 -16.94 22.18 -61.42
C THR A 268 -16.03 20.96 -61.26
N GLU A 269 -16.59 19.75 -61.20
CA GLU A 269 -15.81 18.51 -61.13
C GLU A 269 -14.96 18.26 -62.38
N ALA A 270 -15.50 18.51 -63.57
CA ALA A 270 -14.76 18.38 -64.81
C ALA A 270 -13.64 19.42 -64.95
N GLU A 271 -13.72 20.56 -64.26
CA GLU A 271 -12.68 21.59 -64.20
C GLU A 271 -11.61 21.23 -63.17
N ASP A 272 -12.03 20.90 -61.96
CA ASP A 272 -11.12 20.55 -60.89
C ASP A 272 -10.22 19.38 -61.33
N TYR A 273 -10.80 18.31 -61.85
CA TYR A 273 -10.08 17.06 -62.13
C TYR A 273 -9.58 16.90 -63.57
N ASP A 274 -9.51 17.96 -64.39
CA ASP A 274 -9.06 17.87 -65.79
C ASP A 274 -7.58 17.47 -65.99
N ASP A 275 -6.80 17.48 -64.90
CA ASP A 275 -5.41 17.04 -64.84
C ASP A 275 -5.22 15.61 -64.29
N GLY A 276 -6.29 15.01 -63.74
CA GLY A 276 -6.26 13.65 -63.19
C GLY A 276 -5.57 13.53 -61.84
N PHE A 277 -5.50 14.60 -61.03
CA PHE A 277 -4.96 14.57 -59.66
C PHE A 277 -6.02 14.82 -58.60
N VAL A 278 -5.89 14.08 -57.49
CA VAL A 278 -6.73 14.21 -56.28
C VAL A 278 -6.52 15.58 -55.64
N LYS A 279 -7.56 16.12 -55.00
CA LYS A 279 -7.51 17.48 -54.43
C LYS A 279 -7.14 17.53 -52.96
N ILE A 280 -7.53 16.53 -52.19
CA ILE A 280 -7.21 16.38 -50.77
C ILE A 280 -6.67 14.98 -50.55
N VAL A 281 -5.38 14.87 -50.22
CA VAL A 281 -4.72 13.65 -49.77
C VAL A 281 -4.50 13.78 -48.26
N HIS A 282 -4.79 12.72 -47.51
CA HIS A 282 -4.53 12.68 -46.09
C HIS A 282 -4.10 11.27 -45.68
N GLY A 283 -3.53 11.17 -44.49
CA GLY A 283 -3.16 9.89 -43.92
C GLY A 283 -2.81 10.02 -42.46
N ALA A 284 -2.74 8.88 -41.79
CA ALA A 284 -2.30 8.78 -40.41
C ALA A 284 -1.62 7.44 -40.18
N GLN A 285 -0.70 7.40 -39.23
CA GLN A 285 -0.23 6.15 -38.67
C GLN A 285 -1.14 5.78 -37.48
N PRO A 286 -1.60 4.53 -37.35
CA PRO A 286 -2.32 4.10 -36.16
C PRO A 286 -1.43 4.21 -34.91
N ASP A 287 -1.87 5.00 -33.95
CA ASP A 287 -1.19 5.25 -32.67
C ASP A 287 -1.89 4.58 -31.48
N ARG A 288 -3.02 3.91 -31.73
CA ARG A 288 -3.86 3.20 -30.75
C ARG A 288 -4.28 1.81 -31.24
N ALA A 289 -4.71 0.96 -30.32
CA ALA A 289 -5.22 -0.39 -30.62
C ALA A 289 -6.43 -0.39 -31.58
N ALA A 290 -7.35 0.56 -31.41
CA ALA A 290 -8.41 0.82 -32.38
C ALA A 290 -7.88 1.76 -33.45
N MET A 291 -7.68 1.26 -34.67
CA MET A 291 -6.97 1.97 -35.76
C MET A 291 -7.69 3.22 -36.31
N TYR A 292 -8.82 3.61 -35.73
CA TYR A 292 -9.63 4.77 -36.10
C TYR A 292 -9.93 5.68 -34.89
N ASP A 293 -9.44 5.33 -33.71
CA ASP A 293 -9.64 6.05 -32.46
C ASP A 293 -8.45 6.98 -32.21
N SER A 294 -8.72 8.29 -32.15
CA SER A 294 -7.74 9.34 -31.84
C SER A 294 -7.76 9.76 -30.37
N SER A 295 -8.52 9.07 -29.51
CA SER A 295 -8.65 9.45 -28.11
C SER A 295 -7.35 9.25 -27.33
N SER A 296 -7.07 10.18 -26.42
CA SER A 296 -5.85 10.18 -25.59
C SER A 296 -5.75 8.99 -24.64
N ASN A 297 -6.88 8.33 -24.34
CA ASN A 297 -7.00 7.30 -23.31
C ASN A 297 -7.02 5.87 -23.88
N GLY A 298 -6.84 5.71 -25.19
CA GLY A 298 -6.82 4.41 -25.84
C GLY A 298 -5.58 3.59 -25.51
N LEU A 299 -5.71 2.26 -25.49
CA LEU A 299 -4.57 1.35 -25.36
C LEU A 299 -3.57 1.54 -26.51
N PRO A 300 -2.26 1.36 -26.28
CA PRO A 300 -1.26 1.39 -27.33
C PRO A 300 -1.52 0.28 -28.38
N PRO A 301 -1.02 0.44 -29.62
CA PRO A 301 -1.24 -0.53 -30.68
C PRO A 301 -0.54 -1.86 -30.36
N SER A 302 -1.21 -2.98 -30.63
CA SER A 302 -0.68 -4.33 -30.39
C SER A 302 0.36 -4.78 -31.42
N GLY A 303 0.47 -4.07 -32.54
CA GLY A 303 1.41 -4.31 -33.62
C GLY A 303 1.44 -3.11 -34.58
N ASP A 304 2.38 -3.12 -35.53
CA ASP A 304 2.50 -2.04 -36.50
C ASP A 304 1.73 -2.36 -37.79
N PHE A 305 0.87 -1.44 -38.21
CA PHE A 305 -0.01 -1.60 -39.36
C PHE A 305 0.35 -0.71 -40.55
N GLY A 306 1.49 0.00 -40.49
CA GLY A 306 1.93 0.93 -41.53
C GLY A 306 1.11 2.23 -41.54
N MET A 307 1.04 2.88 -42.70
CA MET A 307 0.33 4.16 -42.87
C MET A 307 -1.06 3.94 -43.49
N GLN A 308 -2.08 4.53 -42.90
CA GLN A 308 -3.43 4.56 -43.48
C GLN A 308 -3.53 5.77 -44.41
N LEU A 309 -4.02 5.56 -45.63
CA LEU A 309 -4.07 6.58 -46.68
C LEU A 309 -5.51 6.79 -47.14
N GLY A 310 -5.91 8.04 -47.28
CA GLY A 310 -7.22 8.46 -47.77
C GLY A 310 -7.12 9.67 -48.68
N TRP A 311 -8.17 9.91 -49.46
CA TRP A 311 -8.20 10.99 -50.44
C TRP A 311 -9.61 11.35 -50.88
N ASP A 312 -9.89 12.64 -51.06
CA ASP A 312 -11.16 13.15 -51.61
C ASP A 312 -12.41 12.51 -50.97
N ASP A 313 -12.36 12.26 -49.66
CA ASP A 313 -13.37 11.50 -48.90
C ASP A 313 -14.81 11.97 -49.18
N GLU A 314 -15.03 13.28 -49.19
CA GLU A 314 -16.33 13.87 -49.47
C GLU A 314 -16.73 13.75 -50.95
N GLN A 315 -15.79 13.98 -51.87
CA GLN A 315 -16.07 13.94 -53.31
C GLN A 315 -16.41 12.51 -53.78
N ILE A 316 -15.68 11.51 -53.29
CA ILE A 316 -15.98 10.09 -53.56
C ILE A 316 -17.37 9.73 -53.03
N THR A 317 -17.71 10.21 -51.83
CA THR A 317 -19.04 10.02 -51.24
C THR A 317 -20.15 10.66 -52.09
N ILE A 318 -19.92 11.87 -52.61
CA ILE A 318 -20.83 12.56 -53.53
C ILE A 318 -21.02 11.75 -54.81
N TRP A 319 -19.93 11.33 -55.46
CA TRP A 319 -19.97 10.54 -56.69
C TRP A 319 -20.77 9.25 -56.53
N TYR A 320 -20.54 8.47 -55.47
CA TYR A 320 -21.30 7.23 -55.25
C TYR A 320 -22.80 7.47 -55.02
N ASN A 321 -23.18 8.45 -54.19
CA ASN A 321 -24.58 8.74 -53.94
C ASN A 321 -25.29 9.28 -55.21
N GLN A 322 -24.60 10.08 -56.03
CA GLN A 322 -25.14 10.56 -57.30
C GLN A 322 -25.41 9.42 -58.30
N GLN A 323 -24.59 8.36 -58.31
CA GLN A 323 -24.86 7.18 -59.14
C GLN A 323 -26.11 6.41 -58.68
N MET A 324 -26.45 6.47 -57.39
CA MET A 324 -27.64 5.83 -56.79
C MET A 324 -28.90 6.71 -56.83
N ASP A 325 -28.78 8.03 -56.89
CA ASP A 325 -29.92 8.95 -56.87
C ASP A 325 -30.66 8.97 -58.22
N SER A 326 -31.93 8.53 -58.23
CA SER A 326 -32.78 8.54 -59.43
C SER A 326 -33.06 9.91 -60.04
N THR A 327 -32.83 11.00 -59.28
CA THR A 327 -33.06 12.38 -59.70
C THR A 327 -31.83 13.06 -60.29
N ALA A 328 -30.64 12.50 -60.09
CA ALA A 328 -29.39 13.04 -60.61
C ALA A 328 -29.35 13.11 -62.15
N VAL A 329 -28.76 14.19 -62.66
CA VAL A 329 -28.52 14.43 -64.10
C VAL A 329 -27.68 13.30 -64.74
N ASP A 330 -27.80 13.13 -66.06
CA ASP A 330 -27.02 12.14 -66.79
C ASP A 330 -25.60 12.66 -67.01
N ALA A 331 -24.73 12.43 -66.02
CA ALA A 331 -23.31 12.74 -66.09
C ALA A 331 -22.54 11.53 -65.54
N PRO A 332 -22.14 10.56 -66.39
CA PRO A 332 -21.46 9.37 -65.91
C PRO A 332 -20.13 9.72 -65.23
N PHE A 333 -19.99 9.18 -64.02
CA PHE A 333 -18.72 9.19 -63.30
C PHE A 333 -17.73 8.28 -64.03
N ALA A 334 -16.54 8.79 -64.29
CA ALA A 334 -15.56 8.17 -65.17
C ALA A 334 -14.28 7.71 -64.48
N VAL A 335 -14.13 7.91 -63.16
CA VAL A 335 -12.97 7.43 -62.42
C VAL A 335 -13.17 5.96 -62.02
N ALA A 336 -12.18 5.12 -62.31
CA ALA A 336 -12.19 3.69 -62.05
C ALA A 336 -11.35 3.27 -60.84
N GLY A 337 -10.44 4.13 -60.39
CA GLY A 337 -9.53 3.84 -59.28
C GLY A 337 -8.41 4.86 -59.18
N TYR A 338 -7.47 4.59 -58.27
CA TYR A 338 -6.45 5.53 -57.84
C TYR A 338 -5.05 4.91 -57.85
N ARG A 339 -4.05 5.68 -58.25
CA ARG A 339 -2.63 5.32 -58.21
C ARG A 339 -1.94 6.19 -57.17
N ILE A 340 -1.19 5.57 -56.27
CA ILE A 340 -0.60 6.25 -55.14
C ILE A 340 0.91 6.30 -55.35
N ASP A 341 1.45 7.50 -55.29
CA ASP A 341 2.88 7.74 -55.41
C ASP A 341 3.44 8.17 -54.07
N VAL A 342 4.67 7.74 -53.78
CA VAL A 342 5.39 8.07 -52.55
C VAL A 342 6.81 8.51 -52.84
N ARG A 343 7.32 9.38 -51.97
CA ARG A 343 8.74 9.72 -51.88
C ARG A 343 9.10 10.00 -50.42
N ALA A 344 10.38 9.84 -50.07
CA ALA A 344 10.87 10.38 -48.80
C ALA A 344 10.70 11.91 -48.80
N HIS A 345 10.26 12.47 -47.68
CA HIS A 345 10.07 13.91 -47.56
C HIS A 345 11.37 14.66 -47.88
N GLY A 346 11.29 15.67 -48.74
CA GLY A 346 12.45 16.43 -49.25
C GLY A 346 13.08 15.88 -50.53
N ASN A 347 12.73 14.67 -50.98
CA ASN A 347 13.10 14.20 -52.31
C ASN A 347 12.17 14.77 -53.40
N THR A 348 12.64 14.80 -54.65
CA THR A 348 11.85 15.32 -55.79
C THR A 348 11.16 14.23 -56.59
N ALA A 349 11.81 13.06 -56.78
CA ALA A 349 11.31 11.98 -57.62
C ALA A 349 10.19 11.15 -56.93
N TRP A 350 9.08 10.97 -57.63
CA TRP A 350 7.95 10.13 -57.22
C TRP A 350 8.14 8.67 -57.62
N ASN A 351 7.74 7.75 -56.73
CA ASN A 351 7.72 6.32 -57.00
C ASN A 351 6.28 5.81 -56.87
N SER A 352 5.78 5.11 -57.89
CA SER A 352 4.45 4.51 -57.83
C SER A 352 4.44 3.26 -56.98
N MET A 353 3.53 3.19 -56.01
CA MET A 353 3.29 1.98 -55.22
C MET A 353 2.37 0.98 -55.93
N CYS A 354 1.91 1.30 -57.14
CA CYS A 354 0.94 0.52 -57.92
C CYS A 354 1.56 -0.17 -59.14
N GLN A 355 2.87 -0.03 -59.37
CA GLN A 355 3.53 -0.53 -60.57
C GLN A 355 3.75 -2.05 -60.50
N VAL A 356 3.35 -2.76 -61.56
CA VAL A 356 3.45 -4.21 -61.66
C VAL A 356 3.88 -4.67 -63.06
N THR A 357 4.36 -5.91 -63.13
CA THR A 357 4.56 -6.63 -64.38
C THR A 357 4.00 -8.05 -64.32
N ALA A 358 3.50 -8.55 -65.44
CA ALA A 358 2.97 -9.91 -65.58
C ALA A 358 2.99 -10.37 -67.04
N SER A 359 3.19 -11.67 -67.27
CA SER A 359 2.85 -12.29 -68.56
C SER A 359 1.40 -12.78 -68.49
N LEU A 360 0.53 -12.25 -69.34
CA LEU A 360 -0.90 -12.47 -69.27
C LEU A 360 -1.38 -13.44 -70.34
N ALA A 361 -2.30 -14.32 -69.96
CA ALA A 361 -3.01 -15.21 -70.86
C ALA A 361 -4.46 -15.40 -70.37
N LEU A 362 -5.36 -15.68 -71.30
CA LEU A 362 -6.70 -16.20 -71.01
C LEU A 362 -6.75 -17.64 -71.54
N GLY A 363 -6.84 -18.62 -70.63
CA GLY A 363 -6.72 -20.04 -71.00
C GLY A 363 -5.36 -20.32 -71.66
N SER A 364 -5.36 -20.88 -72.87
CA SER A 364 -4.17 -21.09 -73.69
C SER A 364 -3.81 -19.91 -74.61
N THR A 365 -4.57 -18.81 -74.56
CA THR A 365 -4.38 -17.64 -75.45
C THR A 365 -3.49 -16.62 -74.76
N GLU A 366 -2.30 -16.37 -75.31
CA GLU A 366 -1.41 -15.33 -74.80
C GLU A 366 -1.94 -13.92 -75.14
N LEU A 367 -1.94 -13.02 -74.15
CA LEU A 367 -2.31 -11.62 -74.28
C LEU A 367 -1.08 -10.69 -74.32
N GLY A 368 0.10 -11.22 -73.97
CA GLY A 368 1.38 -10.50 -73.94
C GLY A 368 1.84 -10.12 -72.53
N THR A 369 2.95 -9.39 -72.44
CA THR A 369 3.49 -8.89 -71.17
C THR A 369 2.88 -7.54 -70.81
N PHE A 370 2.21 -7.48 -69.67
CA PHE A 370 1.75 -6.24 -69.07
C PHE A 370 2.89 -5.61 -68.26
N GLN A 371 3.17 -4.33 -68.54
CA GLN A 371 4.01 -3.45 -67.74
C GLN A 371 3.25 -2.15 -67.55
N GLY A 372 2.86 -1.86 -66.31
CA GLY A 372 2.03 -0.71 -66.03
C GLY A 372 1.62 -0.65 -64.57
N GLU A 373 0.61 0.16 -64.29
CA GLU A 373 0.12 0.39 -62.93
C GLU A 373 -1.28 -0.22 -62.77
N LEU A 374 -1.49 -0.95 -61.69
CA LEU A 374 -2.85 -1.26 -61.22
C LEU A 374 -3.42 -0.05 -60.47
N SER A 375 -4.63 -0.17 -59.95
CA SER A 375 -5.29 0.92 -59.22
C SER A 375 -5.96 0.39 -57.95
N VAL A 376 -5.91 1.18 -56.88
CA VAL A 376 -6.74 0.98 -55.70
C VAL A 376 -8.16 1.43 -56.00
N GLU A 377 -9.15 0.63 -55.65
CA GLU A 377 -10.57 0.95 -55.83
C GLU A 377 -11.21 1.29 -54.47
N SER A 378 -11.84 2.46 -54.35
CA SER A 378 -12.47 2.92 -53.11
C SER A 378 -13.92 2.44 -52.99
N MET A 379 -14.14 1.16 -52.71
CA MET A 379 -15.48 0.58 -52.72
C MET A 379 -16.20 0.67 -51.36
N PRO A 380 -17.49 1.06 -51.33
CA PRO A 380 -18.27 1.05 -50.11
C PRO A 380 -18.70 -0.39 -49.74
N VAL A 381 -18.74 -0.69 -48.45
CA VAL A 381 -19.08 -2.01 -47.90
C VAL A 381 -20.28 -1.95 -46.97
N ARG A 382 -20.99 -3.06 -46.81
CA ARG A 382 -21.96 -3.23 -45.71
C ARG A 382 -21.23 -3.78 -44.50
N LEU A 383 -21.26 -3.03 -43.40
CA LEU A 383 -20.65 -3.46 -42.14
C LEU A 383 -21.39 -4.65 -41.52
N ASP A 384 -22.72 -4.70 -41.67
CA ASP A 384 -23.52 -5.89 -41.39
C ASP A 384 -24.25 -6.35 -42.67
N PRO A 385 -23.85 -7.47 -43.29
CA PRO A 385 -24.50 -7.98 -44.50
C PRO A 385 -25.90 -8.55 -44.23
N SER A 386 -26.28 -8.81 -42.98
CA SER A 386 -27.56 -9.43 -42.58
C SER A 386 -28.71 -8.44 -42.40
N GLN A 387 -28.41 -7.14 -42.30
CA GLN A 387 -29.40 -6.08 -42.08
C GLN A 387 -29.52 -5.16 -43.32
N PRO A 388 -30.73 -4.66 -43.64
CA PRO A 388 -30.90 -3.64 -44.67
C PRO A 388 -30.43 -2.27 -44.13
N GLN A 389 -29.13 -2.02 -44.18
CA GLN A 389 -28.50 -0.76 -43.74
C GLN A 389 -27.80 -0.02 -44.90
N ASP A 390 -27.43 1.23 -44.64
CA ASP A 390 -26.59 2.05 -45.50
C ASP A 390 -25.21 1.42 -45.72
N TRP A 391 -24.58 1.78 -46.83
CA TRP A 391 -23.22 1.35 -47.16
C TRP A 391 -22.22 2.35 -46.58
N TRP A 392 -21.02 1.88 -46.25
CA TRP A 392 -19.98 2.71 -45.68
C TRP A 392 -18.71 2.64 -46.50
N LEU A 393 -18.16 3.80 -46.85
CA LEU A 393 -16.78 3.91 -47.28
C LEU A 393 -15.86 3.74 -46.07
N PRO A 394 -14.72 3.06 -46.20
CA PRO A 394 -13.78 2.91 -45.11
C PRO A 394 -13.18 4.29 -44.74
N PRO A 395 -12.82 4.54 -43.46
CA PRO A 395 -12.21 5.81 -43.03
C PRO A 395 -10.94 6.17 -43.81
N TYR A 396 -10.16 5.16 -44.19
CA TYR A 396 -9.02 5.27 -45.09
C TYR A 396 -9.18 4.22 -46.20
N PHE A 397 -8.81 4.56 -47.43
CA PHE A 397 -9.01 3.69 -48.60
C PHE A 397 -7.94 2.64 -48.77
N SER A 398 -6.76 2.85 -48.18
CA SER A 398 -5.66 1.90 -48.30
C SER A 398 -4.67 1.96 -47.15
N HIS A 399 -3.79 0.96 -47.09
CA HIS A 399 -2.73 0.82 -46.08
C HIS A 399 -1.40 0.56 -46.75
N TRP A 400 -0.40 1.40 -46.48
CA TRP A 400 0.96 1.20 -46.95
C TRP A 400 1.84 0.63 -45.84
N ARG A 401 2.34 -0.59 -46.04
CA ARG A 401 3.16 -1.35 -45.08
C ARG A 401 4.64 -1.48 -45.52
N GLY A 402 5.09 -0.59 -46.40
CA GLY A 402 6.32 -0.80 -47.16
C GLY A 402 6.05 -1.74 -48.35
N GLY A 403 6.57 -1.41 -49.52
CA GLY A 403 6.32 -2.18 -50.74
C GLY A 403 5.07 -1.74 -51.53
N SER A 404 4.51 -2.67 -52.29
CA SER A 404 3.38 -2.47 -53.21
C SER A 404 2.04 -2.42 -52.47
N ILE A 405 1.18 -1.48 -52.84
CA ILE A 405 -0.15 -1.32 -52.23
C ILE A 405 -1.25 -2.13 -52.96
N VAL A 406 -0.93 -2.64 -54.14
CA VAL A 406 -1.87 -3.37 -55.01
C VAL A 406 -1.63 -4.88 -55.03
N LEU A 407 -0.58 -5.37 -54.38
CA LEU A 407 -0.25 -6.79 -54.28
C LEU A 407 -0.09 -7.20 -52.82
N PRO A 408 -0.49 -8.43 -52.45
CA PRO A 408 -0.26 -8.92 -51.10
C PRO A 408 1.23 -9.15 -50.85
N ASP A 409 1.66 -8.88 -49.61
CA ASP A 409 3.05 -9.09 -49.20
C ASP A 409 3.36 -10.60 -49.08
N PRO A 410 4.30 -11.13 -49.91
CA PRO A 410 4.67 -12.54 -49.87
C PRO A 410 5.39 -12.95 -48.58
N LEU A 411 6.12 -12.04 -47.92
CA LEU A 411 6.85 -12.36 -46.70
C LEU A 411 5.89 -12.55 -45.53
N ALA A 412 4.95 -11.63 -45.31
CA ALA A 412 3.89 -11.80 -44.32
C ALA A 412 3.13 -13.12 -44.53
N ALA A 413 2.74 -13.44 -45.78
CA ALA A 413 2.03 -14.68 -46.09
C ALA A 413 2.83 -15.93 -45.69
N GLN A 414 4.14 -15.93 -45.97
CA GLN A 414 5.04 -17.02 -45.60
C GLN A 414 5.19 -17.16 -44.07
N LEU A 415 5.39 -16.05 -43.35
CA LEU A 415 5.57 -16.05 -41.89
C LEU A 415 4.29 -16.47 -41.14
N HIS A 416 3.11 -16.15 -41.68
CA HIS A 416 1.82 -16.56 -41.11
C HIS A 416 1.35 -17.95 -41.57
N GLY A 417 2.15 -18.69 -42.34
CA GLY A 417 1.80 -20.03 -42.82
C GLY A 417 0.59 -20.05 -43.77
N THR A 418 0.30 -18.93 -44.44
CA THR A 418 -0.79 -18.87 -45.44
C THR A 418 -0.31 -19.56 -46.71
N PRO A 419 -1.10 -20.46 -47.33
CA PRO A 419 -0.70 -21.12 -48.56
C PRO A 419 -0.42 -20.06 -49.64
N ALA A 420 0.72 -20.20 -50.33
CA ALA A 420 1.10 -19.30 -51.40
C ALA A 420 0.03 -19.29 -52.49
N VAL A 421 -0.74 -18.21 -52.58
CA VAL A 421 -1.65 -17.99 -53.69
C VAL A 421 -0.80 -17.64 -54.91
N PRO A 422 -1.00 -18.29 -56.08
CA PRO A 422 -0.28 -17.94 -57.29
C PRO A 422 -0.47 -16.44 -57.61
N GLN A 423 0.60 -15.65 -57.46
CA GLN A 423 0.56 -14.24 -57.81
C GLN A 423 0.70 -14.10 -59.32
N GLN A 424 -0.34 -13.60 -59.98
CA GLN A 424 -0.33 -13.33 -61.42
C GLN A 424 0.58 -12.15 -61.78
N TYR A 425 0.82 -11.25 -60.83
CA TYR A 425 1.61 -10.02 -61.00
C TYR A 425 2.78 -10.00 -60.03
N THR A 426 3.87 -9.34 -60.44
CA THR A 426 5.03 -9.02 -59.60
C THR A 426 5.16 -7.51 -59.51
N ALA A 427 5.42 -6.98 -58.32
CA ALA A 427 5.62 -5.55 -58.14
C ALA A 427 6.93 -5.09 -58.79
N VAL A 428 6.96 -3.86 -59.30
CA VAL A 428 8.17 -3.24 -59.87
C VAL A 428 8.63 -2.13 -58.91
N ALA A 429 9.90 -2.16 -58.52
CA ALA A 429 10.52 -1.14 -57.65
C ALA A 429 9.76 -0.85 -56.33
N ALA A 430 9.03 -1.83 -55.81
CA ALA A 430 8.22 -1.69 -54.59
C ALA A 430 9.03 -1.22 -53.36
N ASP A 431 10.31 -1.62 -53.28
CA ASP A 431 11.20 -1.30 -52.16
C ASP A 431 12.07 -0.05 -52.42
N ALA A 432 11.81 0.70 -53.51
CA ALA A 432 12.58 1.91 -53.84
C ALA A 432 12.47 3.00 -52.75
N VAL A 433 11.36 3.02 -52.02
CA VAL A 433 11.15 3.90 -50.86
C VAL A 433 10.82 3.00 -49.65
N PRO A 434 11.82 2.59 -48.85
CA PRO A 434 11.56 1.76 -47.68
C PRO A 434 10.84 2.55 -46.60
N LEU A 435 9.81 1.95 -46.00
CA LEU A 435 9.09 2.52 -44.87
C LEU A 435 9.87 2.24 -43.58
N LEU A 436 10.50 3.28 -43.02
CA LEU A 436 11.36 3.24 -41.85
C LEU A 436 10.92 4.23 -40.78
N TYR A 437 11.04 3.83 -39.50
CA TYR A 437 10.78 4.70 -38.35
C TYR A 437 11.72 5.91 -38.33
N GLY A 438 11.24 7.02 -37.77
CA GLY A 438 11.98 8.27 -37.67
C GLY A 438 12.06 9.10 -38.95
N ARG A 439 11.42 8.64 -40.04
CA ARG A 439 11.36 9.36 -41.32
C ARG A 439 9.98 9.98 -41.56
N SER A 440 9.89 10.82 -42.58
CA SER A 440 8.63 11.37 -43.08
C SER A 440 8.54 11.12 -44.57
N TYR A 441 7.32 10.96 -45.08
CA TYR A 441 7.05 10.62 -46.48
C TYR A 441 6.03 11.60 -47.06
N ASP A 442 6.23 11.99 -48.31
CA ASP A 442 5.23 12.71 -49.08
C ASP A 442 4.46 11.70 -49.93
N VAL A 443 3.13 11.82 -49.91
CA VAL A 443 2.22 10.97 -50.68
C VAL A 443 1.34 11.85 -51.56
N ARG A 444 1.16 11.45 -52.82
CA ARG A 444 0.16 12.03 -53.72
C ARG A 444 -0.66 10.93 -54.39
N VAL A 445 -1.81 11.30 -54.93
CA VAL A 445 -2.74 10.36 -55.56
C VAL A 445 -3.16 10.85 -56.95
N ARG A 446 -3.02 9.96 -57.95
CA ARG A 446 -3.44 10.15 -59.33
C ARG A 446 -4.72 9.34 -59.61
N LEU A 447 -5.63 9.92 -60.37
CA LEU A 447 -6.87 9.27 -60.78
C LEU A 447 -6.61 8.37 -62.01
N THR A 448 -7.41 7.32 -62.12
CA THR A 448 -7.49 6.49 -63.32
C THR A 448 -8.90 6.49 -63.85
N ASP A 449 -9.07 6.61 -65.16
CA ASP A 449 -10.39 6.59 -65.79
C ASP A 449 -10.89 5.15 -66.05
N LEU A 450 -12.13 4.99 -66.54
CA LEU A 450 -12.73 3.70 -66.92
C LEU A 450 -11.92 2.92 -67.97
N SER A 451 -11.07 3.59 -68.74
CA SER A 451 -10.14 2.98 -69.69
C SER A 451 -8.80 2.56 -69.06
N ARG A 452 -8.66 2.70 -67.73
CA ARG A 452 -7.42 2.55 -66.95
C ARG A 452 -6.31 3.52 -67.44
N GLY A 453 -6.73 4.62 -68.04
CA GLY A 453 -5.91 5.76 -68.44
C GLY A 453 -5.67 6.72 -67.28
N GLY A 454 -4.96 7.81 -67.53
CA GLY A 454 -4.66 8.85 -66.53
C GLY A 454 -3.22 9.36 -66.60
N PRO A 455 -2.87 10.38 -65.79
CA PRO A 455 -1.54 10.99 -65.76
C PRO A 455 -0.46 9.96 -65.40
N ALA A 456 0.75 10.16 -65.93
CA ALA A 456 1.93 9.36 -65.63
C ALA A 456 2.54 9.71 -64.25
N VAL A 457 3.42 8.85 -63.73
CA VAL A 457 4.14 9.09 -62.46
C VAL A 457 5.09 10.30 -62.53
N THR A 458 5.46 10.75 -63.72
CA THR A 458 6.30 11.94 -63.93
C THR A 458 5.51 13.23 -64.15
N ASP A 459 4.19 13.12 -64.32
CA ASP A 459 3.34 14.30 -64.50
C ASP A 459 3.14 15.01 -63.15
N GLU A 460 2.83 16.30 -63.21
CA GLU A 460 2.57 17.15 -62.06
C GLU A 460 1.14 17.72 -62.13
N ALA A 461 0.56 17.99 -60.96
CA ALA A 461 -0.77 18.58 -60.87
C ALA A 461 -0.76 20.02 -61.44
N ILE A 462 -1.75 20.33 -62.26
CA ILE A 462 -1.91 21.65 -62.89
C ILE A 462 -2.92 22.48 -62.09
N ASN A 463 -3.97 21.83 -61.60
CA ASN A 463 -5.00 22.41 -60.76
C ASN A 463 -4.86 21.82 -59.34
N PRO A 464 -3.82 22.21 -58.56
CA PRO A 464 -3.63 21.66 -57.23
C PRO A 464 -4.83 22.01 -56.34
N GLY A 465 -5.34 21.00 -55.64
CA GLY A 465 -6.38 21.19 -54.63
C GLY A 465 -5.86 21.85 -53.35
N PRO A 466 -6.70 21.93 -52.30
CA PRO A 466 -6.30 22.49 -51.01
C PRO A 466 -5.15 21.72 -50.34
N ALA A 467 -5.08 20.40 -50.54
CA ALA A 467 -4.08 19.53 -49.92
C ALA A 467 -3.65 18.40 -50.87
N PRO A 468 -2.95 18.70 -51.97
CA PRO A 468 -2.66 17.73 -53.04
C PRO A 468 -1.57 16.72 -52.67
N ILE A 469 -0.81 16.99 -51.60
CA ILE A 469 0.26 16.15 -51.07
C ILE A 469 0.08 16.06 -49.55
N ALA A 470 0.11 14.83 -49.03
CA ALA A 470 0.16 14.58 -47.59
C ALA A 470 1.60 14.29 -47.17
N THR A 471 2.13 15.07 -46.22
CA THR A 471 3.39 14.77 -45.54
C THR A 471 3.10 14.03 -44.25
N LEU A 472 3.57 12.79 -44.15
CA LEU A 472 3.23 11.89 -43.06
C LEU A 472 4.50 11.46 -42.31
N PRO A 473 4.64 11.78 -41.01
CA PRO A 473 5.69 11.22 -40.18
C PRO A 473 5.40 9.74 -39.88
N PHE A 474 6.44 8.90 -39.92
CA PHE A 474 6.36 7.51 -39.51
C PHE A 474 7.20 7.33 -38.24
N ARG A 475 6.56 6.93 -37.15
CA ARG A 475 7.12 6.85 -35.80
C ARG A 475 6.82 5.49 -35.19
N ARG A 476 7.59 5.06 -34.20
CA ARG A 476 7.30 3.81 -33.49
C ARG A 476 6.31 4.05 -32.35
N TYR A 477 5.07 3.59 -32.52
CA TYR A 477 4.03 3.62 -31.48
C TYR A 477 3.89 2.29 -30.73
N VAL A 478 4.47 1.22 -31.26
CA VAL A 478 4.41 -0.12 -30.65
C VAL A 478 5.46 -0.19 -29.52
N PRO A 479 5.04 -0.41 -28.27
CA PRO A 479 5.96 -0.56 -27.14
C PRO A 479 6.82 -1.82 -27.27
N PHE A 480 7.89 -1.90 -26.48
CA PHE A 480 8.66 -3.15 -26.42
C PHE A 480 7.82 -4.29 -25.82
N LYS A 481 8.03 -5.50 -26.34
CA LYS A 481 7.53 -6.72 -25.70
C LYS A 481 8.33 -7.00 -24.42
N ASN A 482 7.93 -8.05 -23.70
CA ASN A 482 8.66 -8.56 -22.53
C ASN A 482 10.12 -8.87 -22.89
N VAL A 483 11.04 -8.53 -21.99
CA VAL A 483 12.42 -9.03 -22.04
C VAL A 483 12.43 -10.55 -21.91
N LEU A 484 13.42 -11.20 -22.50
CA LEU A 484 13.58 -12.65 -22.41
C LEU A 484 14.43 -13.01 -21.20
N THR A 485 14.04 -14.03 -20.45
CA THR A 485 14.79 -14.55 -19.28
C THR A 485 15.09 -16.05 -19.48
N PRO A 486 15.95 -16.42 -20.44
CA PRO A 486 16.16 -17.81 -20.85
C PRO A 486 16.69 -18.75 -19.76
N ASP A 487 17.38 -18.22 -18.75
CA ASP A 487 18.01 -18.97 -17.65
C ASP A 487 17.27 -18.80 -16.31
N LEU A 488 16.03 -18.29 -16.33
CA LEU A 488 15.25 -18.10 -15.11
C LEU A 488 14.98 -19.46 -14.44
N ASP A 489 15.54 -19.67 -13.26
CA ASP A 489 15.34 -20.87 -12.46
C ASP A 489 14.17 -20.69 -11.47
N LEU A 490 13.03 -21.28 -11.83
CA LEU A 490 11.82 -21.29 -11.00
C LEU A 490 11.91 -22.19 -9.77
N THR A 491 13.01 -22.94 -9.59
CA THR A 491 13.25 -23.82 -8.43
C THR A 491 14.16 -23.19 -7.38
N THR A 492 14.57 -21.93 -7.59
CA THR A 492 15.38 -21.18 -6.64
C THR A 492 14.70 -21.03 -5.28
N THR A 493 15.51 -21.03 -4.23
CA THR A 493 15.04 -20.89 -2.84
C THR A 493 15.91 -19.87 -2.10
N PRO A 494 15.45 -19.27 -1.00
CA PRO A 494 16.26 -18.37 -0.20
C PRO A 494 17.60 -18.94 0.29
N SER A 495 17.72 -20.26 0.41
CA SER A 495 18.96 -20.95 0.77
C SER A 495 19.92 -21.16 -0.41
N ASN A 496 19.40 -21.18 -1.65
CA ASN A 496 20.17 -21.24 -2.89
C ASN A 496 19.57 -20.27 -3.93
N PRO A 497 19.73 -18.95 -3.73
CA PRO A 497 19.16 -17.96 -4.63
C PRO A 497 19.95 -17.88 -5.94
N GLN A 498 19.27 -17.62 -7.04
CA GLN A 498 19.92 -17.30 -8.30
C GLN A 498 20.60 -15.93 -8.17
N THR A 499 21.88 -15.89 -8.55
CA THR A 499 22.75 -14.71 -8.42
C THR A 499 23.22 -14.15 -9.76
N SER A 500 22.81 -14.76 -10.87
CA SER A 500 23.08 -14.30 -12.23
C SER A 500 21.85 -14.57 -13.07
N TYR A 501 21.41 -13.58 -13.84
CA TYR A 501 20.29 -13.70 -14.76
C TYR A 501 20.73 -13.27 -16.16
N GLN A 502 20.48 -14.12 -17.14
CA GLN A 502 20.60 -13.77 -18.55
C GLN A 502 19.33 -13.08 -19.00
N ILE A 503 19.45 -11.81 -19.37
CA ILE A 503 18.34 -11.02 -19.89
C ILE A 503 18.56 -10.79 -21.39
N GLY A 504 17.74 -11.40 -22.22
CA GLY A 504 17.71 -11.18 -23.66
C GLY A 504 16.81 -9.99 -24.04
N ARG A 505 17.13 -9.33 -25.16
CA ARG A 505 16.27 -8.29 -25.73
C ARG A 505 14.89 -8.88 -26.09
N PRO A 506 13.82 -8.08 -26.00
CA PRO A 506 12.51 -8.48 -26.53
C PRO A 506 12.59 -8.82 -28.01
N LEU A 507 11.71 -9.70 -28.49
CA LEU A 507 11.60 -10.00 -29.91
C LEU A 507 10.67 -9.01 -30.63
N LEU A 508 11.13 -8.49 -31.76
CA LEU A 508 10.40 -7.63 -32.67
C LEU A 508 9.98 -8.43 -33.91
N ASN A 509 8.69 -8.39 -34.23
CA ASN A 509 8.08 -9.20 -35.28
C ASN A 509 7.93 -8.41 -36.59
N TYR A 510 7.61 -9.10 -37.68
CA TYR A 510 7.22 -8.46 -38.93
C TYR A 510 5.84 -7.78 -38.81
N PRO A 511 5.61 -6.59 -39.38
CA PRO A 511 6.55 -5.79 -40.19
C PRO A 511 7.44 -4.83 -39.38
N ALA A 512 7.19 -4.65 -38.08
CA ALA A 512 7.88 -3.66 -37.24
C ALA A 512 9.42 -3.78 -37.27
N VAL A 513 9.95 -5.00 -37.34
CA VAL A 513 11.41 -5.24 -37.44
C VAL A 513 12.01 -4.75 -38.77
N ALA A 514 11.23 -4.75 -39.86
CA ALA A 514 11.66 -4.15 -41.12
C ALA A 514 11.69 -2.62 -41.02
N TYR A 515 10.72 -2.04 -40.30
CA TYR A 515 10.62 -0.60 -40.09
C TYR A 515 11.74 -0.03 -39.19
N ALA A 516 12.28 -0.85 -38.29
CA ALA A 516 13.46 -0.52 -37.49
C ALA A 516 14.78 -0.50 -38.30
N GLY A 517 14.75 -0.83 -39.60
CA GLY A 517 15.92 -0.74 -40.48
C GLY A 517 16.93 -1.87 -40.31
N VAL A 518 16.53 -3.03 -39.77
CA VAL A 518 17.38 -4.21 -39.66
C VAL A 518 17.72 -4.75 -41.05
N ALA A 519 18.99 -5.08 -41.28
CA ALA A 519 19.43 -5.67 -42.56
C ALA A 519 19.00 -7.14 -42.68
N ASN A 520 18.70 -7.61 -43.89
CA ASN A 520 18.37 -9.02 -44.21
C ASN A 520 17.19 -9.62 -43.41
N VAL A 521 16.22 -8.79 -43.00
CA VAL A 521 15.05 -9.17 -42.19
C VAL A 521 14.33 -10.42 -42.71
N ALA A 522 14.06 -10.50 -44.01
CA ALA A 522 13.31 -11.61 -44.60
C ALA A 522 13.99 -12.97 -44.35
N ALA A 523 15.30 -13.07 -44.63
CA ALA A 523 16.04 -14.31 -44.44
C ALA A 523 16.17 -14.69 -42.96
N ALA A 524 16.40 -13.69 -42.09
CA ALA A 524 16.55 -13.90 -40.65
C ALA A 524 15.24 -14.37 -39.98
N LEU A 525 14.09 -13.78 -40.34
CA LEU A 525 12.79 -14.20 -39.82
C LEU A 525 12.38 -15.60 -40.30
N VAL A 526 12.65 -15.92 -41.57
CA VAL A 526 12.39 -17.28 -42.10
C VAL A 526 13.27 -18.32 -41.38
N ALA A 527 14.51 -17.96 -41.02
CA ALA A 527 15.40 -18.84 -40.25
C ALA A 527 14.93 -19.05 -38.80
N ASP A 528 14.27 -18.05 -38.19
CA ASP A 528 13.69 -18.17 -36.83
C ASP A 528 12.35 -18.92 -36.81
N LEU A 529 11.63 -18.98 -37.94
CA LEU A 529 10.29 -19.58 -38.04
C LEU A 529 10.17 -20.99 -37.41
N PRO A 530 11.12 -21.93 -37.58
CA PRO A 530 11.06 -23.24 -36.92
C PRO A 530 11.14 -23.15 -35.38
N ASN A 531 11.99 -22.26 -34.85
CA ASN A 531 12.12 -22.03 -33.40
C ASN A 531 10.84 -21.40 -32.85
N ALA A 532 10.29 -20.44 -33.57
CA ALA A 532 9.04 -19.76 -33.23
C ALA A 532 7.87 -20.76 -33.12
N GLN A 533 7.73 -21.65 -34.10
CA GLN A 533 6.73 -22.72 -34.10
C GLN A 533 6.90 -23.68 -32.92
N ALA A 534 8.14 -24.10 -32.62
CA ALA A 534 8.43 -24.98 -31.50
C ALA A 534 8.11 -24.34 -30.13
N GLN A 535 8.25 -23.01 -30.03
CA GLN A 535 8.01 -22.23 -28.81
C GLN A 535 6.57 -21.66 -28.73
N GLY A 536 5.72 -21.91 -29.72
CA GLY A 536 4.36 -21.37 -29.76
C GLY A 536 4.29 -19.85 -29.87
N ARG A 537 5.32 -19.21 -30.45
CA ARG A 537 5.40 -17.76 -30.67
C ARG A 537 5.47 -17.42 -32.15
N GLU A 538 5.27 -16.16 -32.48
CA GLU A 538 5.55 -15.62 -33.81
C GLU A 538 7.06 -15.47 -34.05
N ALA A 539 7.47 -15.55 -35.32
CA ALA A 539 8.85 -15.31 -35.73
C ALA A 539 9.25 -13.85 -35.46
N GLY A 540 10.42 -13.65 -34.86
CA GLY A 540 10.88 -12.34 -34.44
C GLY A 540 12.38 -12.31 -34.21
N LEU A 541 12.97 -11.13 -34.36
CA LEU A 541 14.40 -10.90 -34.12
C LEU A 541 14.58 -10.04 -32.87
N PRO A 542 15.72 -10.13 -32.16
CA PRO A 542 15.99 -9.25 -31.04
C PRO A 542 15.86 -7.78 -31.43
N ASP A 543 15.11 -7.02 -30.64
CA ASP A 543 14.75 -5.64 -30.95
C ASP A 543 15.99 -4.73 -30.89
N PRO A 544 16.43 -4.12 -32.01
CA PRO A 544 17.61 -3.27 -32.02
C PRO A 544 17.43 -1.99 -31.18
N ASP A 545 16.19 -1.52 -31.02
CA ASP A 545 15.89 -0.26 -30.35
C ASP A 545 15.88 -0.40 -28.81
N ALA A 546 15.83 -1.62 -28.28
CA ALA A 546 15.89 -1.93 -26.85
C ALA A 546 17.32 -1.74 -26.30
N ALA A 547 17.76 -0.49 -26.17
CA ALA A 547 19.13 -0.15 -25.79
C ALA A 547 19.43 -0.40 -24.31
N LEU A 548 18.44 -0.22 -23.43
CA LEU A 548 18.58 -0.29 -21.99
C LEU A 548 17.61 -1.31 -21.39
N LEU A 549 18.00 -1.92 -20.29
CA LEU A 549 17.15 -2.62 -19.35
C LEU A 549 16.90 -1.68 -18.17
N SER A 550 15.65 -1.27 -17.97
CA SER A 550 15.22 -0.59 -16.74
C SER A 550 14.92 -1.64 -15.68
N ILE A 551 15.47 -1.43 -14.49
CA ILE A 551 15.36 -2.36 -13.36
C ILE A 551 14.81 -1.57 -12.18
N GLU A 552 13.60 -1.91 -11.75
CA GLU A 552 13.08 -1.46 -10.46
C GLU A 552 13.25 -2.58 -9.45
N VAL A 553 13.86 -2.26 -8.31
CA VAL A 553 13.98 -3.19 -7.20
C VAL A 553 12.95 -2.78 -6.16
N GLN A 554 12.06 -3.70 -5.84
CA GLN A 554 10.97 -3.48 -4.91
C GLN A 554 11.05 -4.47 -3.76
N VAL A 555 10.70 -4.04 -2.55
CA VAL A 555 10.70 -4.87 -1.34
C VAL A 555 9.28 -5.03 -0.81
N MET A 556 8.96 -6.23 -0.34
CA MET A 556 7.67 -6.50 0.27
C MET A 556 7.55 -5.77 1.61
N GLN A 557 6.50 -4.98 1.75
CA GLN A 557 6.08 -4.34 2.99
C GLN A 557 5.15 -5.27 3.77
N LEU A 558 4.90 -4.91 5.03
CA LEU A 558 3.92 -5.60 5.87
C LEU A 558 2.50 -5.37 5.33
N ALA A 559 1.66 -6.39 5.41
CA ALA A 559 0.24 -6.28 5.12
C ALA A 559 -0.40 -5.20 6.00
N GLY A 560 -1.06 -4.24 5.35
CA GLY A 560 -1.67 -3.07 6.00
C GLY A 560 -0.81 -1.80 5.96
N ASP A 561 0.49 -1.87 5.65
CA ASP A 561 1.31 -0.68 5.39
C ASP A 561 1.04 -0.15 3.97
N ALA A 562 0.57 1.10 3.88
CA ALA A 562 0.16 1.74 2.63
C ALA A 562 1.18 2.75 2.10
N ALA A 563 2.36 2.88 2.72
CA ALA A 563 3.33 3.87 2.30
C ALA A 563 3.99 3.51 0.96
N GLN A 564 3.55 4.21 -0.09
CA GLN A 564 4.09 4.18 -1.45
C GLN A 564 4.10 2.78 -2.09
N LEU A 565 2.92 2.17 -2.17
CA LEU A 565 2.69 1.08 -3.12
C LEU A 565 2.99 1.59 -4.54
N VAL A 566 3.69 0.79 -5.35
CA VAL A 566 4.12 1.19 -6.70
C VAL A 566 2.95 1.31 -7.69
N SER A 567 1.73 0.93 -7.29
CA SER A 567 0.49 1.12 -8.04
C SER A 567 -0.73 0.78 -7.17
N ASP A 568 -1.80 1.58 -7.23
CA ASP A 568 -3.10 1.29 -6.59
C ASP A 568 -3.81 0.05 -7.17
N GLN A 569 -3.27 -0.54 -8.25
CA GLN A 569 -3.84 -1.69 -8.97
C GLN A 569 -3.16 -3.02 -8.65
N ASP A 570 -2.03 -3.01 -7.94
CA ASP A 570 -1.31 -4.23 -7.57
C ASP A 570 -1.82 -4.77 -6.22
N PRO A 571 -2.37 -5.99 -6.15
CA PRO A 571 -2.85 -6.56 -4.89
C PRO A 571 -1.73 -6.93 -3.91
N SER A 572 -0.46 -6.92 -4.34
CA SER A 572 0.68 -7.33 -3.51
C SER A 572 1.40 -6.12 -2.89
N PRO A 573 1.74 -6.14 -1.58
CA PRO A 573 2.27 -4.96 -0.87
C PRO A 573 3.76 -4.75 -1.14
N PHE A 574 4.16 -4.38 -2.36
CA PHE A 574 5.56 -4.03 -2.68
C PHE A 574 5.76 -2.51 -2.76
N ALA A 575 6.88 -2.04 -2.20
CA ALA A 575 7.33 -0.66 -2.33
C ALA A 575 8.65 -0.55 -3.09
N LEU A 576 8.81 0.52 -3.86
CA LEU A 576 10.01 0.80 -4.62
C LEU A 576 11.18 1.12 -3.68
N LEU A 577 12.26 0.34 -3.78
CA LEU A 577 13.50 0.59 -3.07
C LEU A 577 14.39 1.54 -3.89
N TYR A 578 14.61 1.23 -5.17
CA TYR A 578 15.31 2.09 -6.13
C TYR A 578 15.06 1.66 -7.58
N THR A 579 15.43 2.53 -8.51
CA THR A 579 15.47 2.25 -9.96
C THR A 579 16.89 2.42 -10.48
N THR A 580 17.35 1.50 -11.33
CA THR A 580 18.63 1.58 -12.04
C THR A 580 18.45 1.08 -13.48
N THR A 581 19.49 1.23 -14.31
CA THR A 581 19.46 0.76 -15.71
C THR A 581 20.72 -0.02 -16.06
N ARG A 582 20.64 -0.88 -17.08
CA ARG A 582 21.79 -1.59 -17.67
C ARG A 582 21.73 -1.48 -19.18
N ALA A 583 22.86 -1.22 -19.83
CA ALA A 583 22.91 -1.24 -21.29
C ALA A 583 22.94 -2.67 -21.82
N PHE A 584 22.10 -2.98 -22.80
CA PHE A 584 22.22 -4.25 -23.52
C PHE A 584 23.52 -4.29 -24.35
N PRO A 585 24.09 -5.48 -24.60
CA PRO A 585 25.23 -5.62 -25.51
C PRO A 585 24.98 -5.01 -26.90
N THR A 586 26.07 -4.64 -27.58
CA THR A 586 26.03 -4.12 -28.96
C THR A 586 25.60 -5.18 -29.97
N ASP A 587 25.92 -6.46 -29.71
CA ASP A 587 25.36 -7.58 -30.46
C ASP A 587 23.92 -7.81 -29.98
N PRO A 588 22.90 -7.59 -30.83
CA PRO A 588 21.50 -7.71 -30.43
C PRO A 588 21.12 -9.15 -30.06
N THR A 589 21.90 -10.16 -30.46
CA THR A 589 21.64 -11.57 -30.12
C THR A 589 22.23 -11.99 -28.78
N ALA A 590 23.14 -11.20 -28.21
CA ALA A 590 23.75 -11.50 -26.93
C ALA A 590 22.87 -11.07 -25.76
N SER A 591 22.74 -11.95 -24.76
CA SER A 591 22.07 -11.64 -23.49
C SER A 591 22.91 -10.69 -22.64
N LEU A 592 22.24 -9.82 -21.90
CA LEU A 592 22.82 -9.05 -20.80
C LEU A 592 22.96 -9.97 -19.58
N GLU A 593 24.16 -10.07 -19.01
CA GLU A 593 24.40 -10.73 -17.73
C GLU A 593 24.08 -9.75 -16.58
N LEU A 594 23.08 -10.08 -15.77
CA LEU A 594 22.68 -9.33 -14.59
C LEU A 594 23.10 -10.10 -13.32
N ASP A 595 24.25 -9.73 -12.77
CA ASP A 595 24.74 -10.27 -11.50
C ASP A 595 24.01 -9.65 -10.30
N ILE A 596 23.80 -10.44 -9.25
CA ILE A 596 23.19 -10.04 -7.98
C ILE A 596 24.16 -10.31 -6.83
N ALA A 597 24.38 -9.29 -6.00
CA ALA A 597 25.14 -9.40 -4.76
C ALA A 597 24.21 -9.14 -3.55
N PHE A 598 23.93 -10.20 -2.79
CA PHE A 598 23.14 -10.12 -1.57
C PHE A 598 23.98 -9.68 -0.36
N GLN A 599 23.54 -8.63 0.33
CA GLN A 599 24.22 -8.06 1.51
C GLN A 599 23.31 -8.05 2.75
N ASP A 600 23.83 -8.44 3.91
CA ASP A 600 23.13 -8.27 5.19
C ASP A 600 23.16 -6.79 5.58
N ILE A 601 21.99 -6.17 5.66
CA ILE A 601 21.82 -4.80 6.15
C ILE A 601 20.68 -4.72 7.18
N PRO A 602 20.86 -3.98 8.28
CA PRO A 602 19.85 -3.87 9.33
C PRO A 602 18.65 -3.01 8.91
N ASP A 603 18.90 -1.95 8.14
CA ASP A 603 17.89 -1.02 7.64
C ASP A 603 18.09 -0.78 6.14
N ILE A 604 17.04 -0.99 5.34
CA ILE A 604 17.03 -0.73 3.89
C ILE A 604 17.44 0.70 3.51
N THR A 605 17.29 1.69 4.39
CA THR A 605 17.73 3.07 4.14
C THR A 605 19.26 3.22 4.13
N SER A 606 19.98 2.24 4.70
CA SER A 606 21.45 2.18 4.71
C SER A 606 22.05 1.58 3.43
N LEU A 607 21.22 1.11 2.50
CA LEU A 607 21.68 0.55 1.23
C LEU A 607 22.45 1.62 0.43
N PRO A 608 23.65 1.35 -0.07
CA PRO A 608 24.41 2.33 -0.84
C PRO A 608 23.70 2.71 -2.15
N PRO A 609 24.02 3.87 -2.75
CA PRO A 609 23.59 4.20 -4.10
C PRO A 609 23.95 3.10 -5.08
N GLN A 610 23.02 2.76 -5.96
CA GLN A 610 23.14 1.59 -6.82
C GLN A 610 23.94 1.90 -8.06
N PRO A 611 24.89 1.04 -8.45
CA PRO A 611 25.75 1.33 -9.56
C PRO A 611 25.01 1.12 -10.88
N ASP A 612 25.36 1.90 -11.90
CA ASP A 612 24.85 1.75 -13.27
C ASP A 612 25.58 0.62 -14.03
N THR A 613 26.63 0.03 -13.43
CA THR A 613 27.41 -1.09 -13.97
C THR A 613 27.81 -2.06 -12.84
N GLY A 614 28.01 -3.34 -13.15
CA GLY A 614 28.32 -4.36 -12.14
C GLY A 614 27.10 -4.90 -11.39
N PRO A 615 27.31 -5.66 -10.29
CA PRO A 615 26.26 -6.42 -9.64
C PRO A 615 25.22 -5.52 -8.96
N LEU A 616 23.96 -5.95 -9.05
CA LEU A 616 22.83 -5.34 -8.36
C LEU A 616 22.88 -5.67 -6.87
N LEU A 617 22.87 -4.66 -6.01
CA LEU A 617 22.95 -4.89 -4.56
C LEU A 617 21.55 -5.09 -4.00
N LEU A 618 21.32 -6.26 -3.41
CA LEU A 618 20.04 -6.63 -2.83
C LEU A 618 20.19 -6.92 -1.32
N PRO A 619 19.27 -6.43 -0.47
CA PRO A 619 19.29 -6.76 0.94
C PRO A 619 18.94 -8.23 1.19
N ARG A 620 19.68 -8.89 2.08
CA ARG A 620 19.34 -10.23 2.56
C ARG A 620 18.11 -10.18 3.47
N PHE A 621 17.44 -11.32 3.54
CA PHE A 621 16.31 -11.57 4.42
C PHE A 621 15.12 -10.62 4.21
N ARG A 622 14.97 -10.16 2.96
CA ARG A 622 13.81 -9.44 2.42
C ARG A 622 13.18 -10.27 1.31
N ASN A 623 11.88 -10.11 1.10
CA ASN A 623 11.22 -10.62 -0.09
C ASN A 623 11.27 -9.52 -1.17
N ILE A 624 11.97 -9.79 -2.27
CA ILE A 624 12.31 -8.78 -3.28
C ILE A 624 11.63 -9.12 -4.59
N ARG A 625 11.06 -8.10 -5.24
CA ARG A 625 10.56 -8.17 -6.61
C ARG A 625 11.42 -7.30 -7.51
N LEU A 626 12.03 -7.92 -8.52
CA LEU A 626 12.69 -7.23 -9.63
C LEU A 626 11.66 -7.01 -10.73
N VAL A 627 11.45 -5.77 -11.13
CA VAL A 627 10.61 -5.41 -12.28
C VAL A 627 11.50 -4.95 -13.41
N LEU A 628 11.56 -5.77 -14.45
CA LEU A 628 12.45 -5.61 -15.58
C LEU A 628 11.67 -5.12 -16.80
N ARG A 629 12.11 -4.03 -17.43
CA ARG A 629 11.51 -3.50 -18.66
C ARG A 629 12.60 -3.18 -19.67
N ALA A 630 12.37 -3.52 -20.94
CA ALA A 630 13.18 -2.94 -22.01
C ALA A 630 12.90 -1.44 -22.12
N ALA A 631 13.92 -0.66 -22.39
CA ALA A 631 13.84 0.79 -22.53
C ALA A 631 14.70 1.27 -23.71
N ALA A 632 14.21 2.30 -24.39
CA ALA A 632 14.93 2.94 -25.47
C ALA A 632 15.97 3.95 -24.95
N THR A 633 16.87 4.40 -25.83
CA THR A 633 17.61 5.65 -25.59
C THR A 633 16.65 6.84 -25.54
N ALA A 634 16.96 7.86 -24.76
CA ALA A 634 16.13 9.06 -24.65
C ALA A 634 15.88 9.72 -26.03
N ASP A 635 14.61 9.96 -26.35
CA ASP A 635 14.15 10.73 -27.52
C ASP A 635 13.19 11.84 -27.07
N PRO A 636 13.71 12.95 -26.50
CA PRO A 636 12.86 14.00 -25.89
C PRO A 636 11.95 14.72 -26.90
N GLN A 637 12.27 14.63 -28.19
CA GLN A 637 11.51 15.28 -29.27
C GLN A 637 10.54 14.32 -29.96
N LEU A 638 10.52 13.03 -29.60
CA LEU A 638 9.65 12.01 -30.20
C LEU A 638 9.78 11.99 -31.74
N LEU A 639 11.02 12.09 -32.22
CA LEU A 639 11.31 12.09 -33.65
C LEU A 639 11.42 10.68 -34.22
N TYR A 640 11.76 9.68 -33.41
CA TYR A 640 11.72 8.27 -33.77
C TYR A 640 10.51 7.58 -33.13
N TRP A 641 10.30 7.83 -31.83
CA TRP A 641 9.19 7.29 -31.06
C TRP A 641 7.94 8.14 -31.21
N GLY A 642 6.76 7.52 -31.24
CA GLY A 642 5.48 8.22 -31.36
C GLY A 642 4.90 8.67 -30.01
N SER A 643 5.36 8.07 -28.92
CA SER A 643 4.98 8.39 -27.54
C SER A 643 6.08 7.99 -26.56
N THR A 644 6.06 8.58 -25.36
CA THR A 644 6.95 8.18 -24.26
C THR A 644 6.65 6.76 -23.78
N ASP A 645 5.39 6.34 -23.84
CA ASP A 645 4.98 5.00 -23.40
C ASP A 645 5.55 3.90 -24.31
N ALA A 646 5.68 4.18 -25.61
CA ALA A 646 6.28 3.24 -26.56
C ALA A 646 7.78 3.00 -26.29
N MET A 647 8.45 3.94 -25.61
CA MET A 647 9.87 3.83 -25.26
C MET A 647 10.14 2.84 -24.13
N PHE A 648 9.10 2.28 -23.50
CA PHE A 648 9.21 1.29 -22.44
C PHE A 648 8.45 0.01 -22.79
N GLY A 649 9.01 -1.10 -22.33
CA GLY A 649 8.39 -2.40 -22.47
C GLY A 649 7.40 -2.72 -21.36
N GLN A 650 6.67 -3.80 -21.61
CA GLN A 650 5.94 -4.48 -20.56
C GLN A 650 6.90 -5.02 -19.48
N ALA A 651 6.41 -5.04 -18.24
CA ALA A 651 7.15 -5.47 -17.08
C ALA A 651 7.25 -7.00 -17.01
N VAL A 652 8.46 -7.50 -16.76
CA VAL A 652 8.72 -8.88 -16.33
C VAL A 652 9.09 -8.85 -14.86
N GLU A 653 8.35 -9.60 -14.05
CA GLU A 653 8.53 -9.66 -12.60
C GLU A 653 9.29 -10.92 -12.20
N ILE A 654 10.35 -10.76 -11.42
CA ILE A 654 11.11 -11.87 -10.83
C ILE A 654 11.09 -11.70 -9.31
N LEU A 655 10.57 -12.70 -8.60
CA LEU A 655 10.66 -12.77 -7.14
C LEU A 655 11.97 -13.43 -6.73
N THR A 656 12.70 -12.81 -5.81
CA THR A 656 13.97 -13.30 -5.31
C THR A 656 14.19 -12.89 -3.85
N GLY A 657 15.15 -13.53 -3.18
CA GLY A 657 15.50 -13.28 -1.80
C GLY A 657 16.53 -14.29 -1.32
N ALA A 658 17.31 -13.92 -0.30
CA ALA A 658 18.35 -14.77 0.25
C ALA A 658 18.27 -14.81 1.78
N ASN A 659 18.54 -15.97 2.39
CA ASN A 659 18.63 -16.10 3.84
C ASN A 659 19.75 -15.22 4.43
N PRO A 660 19.62 -14.78 5.69
CA PRO A 660 20.64 -13.94 6.31
C PRO A 660 21.91 -14.76 6.60
N THR A 661 23.07 -14.12 6.54
CA THR A 661 24.35 -14.77 6.93
C THR A 661 24.88 -14.26 8.26
N ASP A 662 24.67 -12.98 8.57
CA ASP A 662 25.05 -12.33 9.83
C ASP A 662 23.85 -11.62 10.47
N GLU A 663 23.44 -12.09 11.65
CA GLU A 663 22.37 -11.49 12.46
C GLU A 663 22.85 -11.10 13.86
N ARG A 664 24.13 -10.71 13.99
CA ARG A 664 24.63 -10.08 15.22
C ARG A 664 23.98 -8.71 15.44
N SER A 665 24.02 -8.25 16.69
CA SER A 665 23.41 -6.99 17.15
C SER A 665 21.93 -6.89 16.77
N LEU A 666 21.18 -7.98 16.96
CA LEU A 666 19.75 -8.04 16.64
C LEU A 666 18.92 -7.13 17.57
N PHE A 667 19.28 -7.11 18.85
CA PHE A 667 18.65 -6.29 19.87
C PHE A 667 19.40 -4.96 20.01
N ALA A 668 18.66 -3.85 19.99
CA ALA A 668 19.24 -2.54 20.25
C ALA A 668 19.74 -2.46 21.71
N PRO A 669 20.88 -1.80 21.98
CA PRO A 669 21.36 -1.63 23.34
C PRO A 669 20.40 -0.75 24.14
N ASP A 670 20.03 -1.19 25.33
CA ASP A 670 19.22 -0.46 26.30
C ASP A 670 19.73 -0.73 27.72
N ILE A 671 19.27 0.05 28.70
CA ILE A 671 19.56 -0.18 30.11
C ILE A 671 18.74 -1.38 30.62
N GLU A 672 19.33 -2.21 31.50
CA GLU A 672 18.68 -3.41 32.02
C GLU A 672 17.31 -3.13 32.69
N ALA A 673 17.14 -1.94 33.27
CA ALA A 673 15.88 -1.47 33.87
C ALA A 673 14.73 -1.30 32.86
N ASN A 674 15.03 -1.17 31.57
CA ASN A 674 14.04 -1.14 30.50
C ASN A 674 13.81 -2.52 29.88
N LEU A 675 14.83 -3.39 29.90
CA LEU A 675 14.78 -4.70 29.27
C LEU A 675 13.89 -5.69 30.03
N ILE A 676 13.92 -5.67 31.37
CA ILE A 676 13.09 -6.54 32.20
C ILE A 676 12.61 -5.81 33.46
N ARG A 677 11.33 -6.00 33.80
CA ARG A 677 10.67 -5.37 34.94
C ARG A 677 9.77 -6.37 35.66
N GLY A 678 9.81 -6.40 36.99
CA GLY A 678 8.83 -7.07 37.82
C GLY A 678 7.79 -6.07 38.30
N ILE A 679 6.52 -6.28 37.97
CA ILE A 679 5.43 -5.38 38.34
C ILE A 679 4.42 -6.14 39.20
N LEU A 680 4.20 -5.66 40.42
CA LEU A 680 3.13 -6.15 41.29
C LEU A 680 2.04 -5.08 41.39
N LEU A 681 0.82 -5.43 41.01
CA LEU A 681 -0.34 -4.53 41.01
C LEU A 681 -1.32 -4.92 42.12
N GLN A 682 -1.76 -3.92 42.89
CA GLN A 682 -2.87 -4.11 43.81
C GLN A 682 -4.20 -3.89 43.09
N PRO A 683 -5.28 -4.57 43.53
CA PRO A 683 -6.64 -4.31 43.04
C PRO A 683 -7.03 -2.83 43.17
N ASP A 684 -8.00 -2.40 42.36
CA ASP A 684 -8.49 -1.03 42.44
C ASP A 684 -9.08 -0.74 43.83
N PRO A 685 -8.69 0.37 44.48
CA PRO A 685 -9.22 0.73 45.78
C PRO A 685 -10.74 0.97 45.69
N VAL A 686 -11.46 0.49 46.70
CA VAL A 686 -12.91 0.67 46.78
C VAL A 686 -13.23 2.17 46.87
N GLN A 687 -13.99 2.67 45.89
CA GLN A 687 -14.42 4.07 45.82
C GLN A 687 -15.41 4.36 46.96
N THR A 688 -14.99 5.13 47.97
CA THR A 688 -15.88 5.65 49.02
C THR A 688 -16.44 7.02 48.62
N SER A 689 -17.58 7.41 49.20
CA SER A 689 -18.22 8.72 48.96
C SER A 689 -17.30 9.92 49.25
N ASN A 690 -16.34 9.76 50.16
CA ASN A 690 -15.37 10.79 50.51
C ASN A 690 -14.27 10.95 49.44
N VAL A 691 -13.84 9.85 48.81
CA VAL A 691 -12.82 9.87 47.73
C VAL A 691 -13.41 10.47 46.44
N THR A 692 -14.67 10.17 46.14
CA THR A 692 -15.40 10.78 45.02
C THR A 692 -15.61 12.28 45.22
N ALA A 693 -15.90 12.73 46.46
CA ALA A 693 -15.97 14.16 46.78
C ALA A 693 -14.60 14.86 46.66
N ALA A 694 -13.51 14.22 47.09
CA ALA A 694 -12.16 14.78 46.97
C ALA A 694 -11.70 14.92 45.51
N LEU A 695 -11.99 13.92 44.67
CA LEU A 695 -11.70 13.97 43.22
C LEU A 695 -12.52 15.04 42.49
N ALA A 696 -13.77 15.28 42.93
CA ALA A 696 -14.61 16.35 42.40
C ALA A 696 -14.07 17.74 42.76
N VAL A 697 -13.55 17.94 43.98
CA VAL A 697 -12.91 19.20 44.41
C VAL A 697 -11.58 19.45 43.69
N ALA A 698 -10.86 18.39 43.33
CA ALA A 698 -9.61 18.47 42.54
C ALA A 698 -9.84 18.66 41.02
N GLY A 699 -11.08 18.79 40.56
CA GLY A 699 -11.41 18.97 39.14
C GLY A 699 -11.24 17.72 38.27
N GLN A 700 -11.12 16.53 38.88
CA GLN A 700 -10.91 15.24 38.23
C GLN A 700 -12.16 14.33 38.32
N GLY A 701 -13.35 14.93 38.41
CA GLY A 701 -14.63 14.23 38.48
C GLY A 701 -14.97 13.55 37.16
N GLY A 702 -14.43 12.34 36.94
CA GLY A 702 -14.66 11.53 35.75
C GLY A 702 -13.48 10.63 35.34
N THR A 703 -12.27 10.92 35.82
CA THR A 703 -11.09 10.07 35.63
C THR A 703 -10.87 9.21 36.87
N THR A 704 -11.03 7.89 36.74
CA THR A 704 -10.61 6.96 37.79
C THR A 704 -9.08 6.92 37.81
N ALA A 705 -8.45 7.85 38.54
CA ALA A 705 -6.99 7.91 38.77
C ALA A 705 -6.38 6.65 39.41
N TYR A 706 -7.21 5.63 39.65
CA TYR A 706 -6.88 4.37 40.29
C TYR A 706 -7.32 3.16 39.45
N ASP A 707 -7.48 3.28 38.13
CA ASP A 707 -7.72 2.09 37.28
C ASP A 707 -6.43 1.29 37.07
N LEU A 708 -6.48 0.00 37.40
CA LEU A 708 -5.33 -0.92 37.29
C LEU A 708 -4.75 -0.96 35.88
N SER A 709 -5.60 -0.96 34.86
CA SER A 709 -5.14 -1.04 33.47
C SER A 709 -4.32 0.19 33.07
N GLN A 710 -4.78 1.37 33.47
CA GLN A 710 -4.07 2.62 33.24
C GLN A 710 -2.69 2.63 33.92
N ARG A 711 -2.60 2.13 35.17
CA ARG A 711 -1.32 2.06 35.89
C ARG A 711 -0.29 1.18 35.17
N LEU A 712 -0.72 0.00 34.71
CA LEU A 712 0.15 -0.90 33.95
C LEU A 712 0.59 -0.27 32.62
N ALA A 713 -0.35 0.33 31.89
CA ALA A 713 -0.06 1.00 30.62
C ALA A 713 0.96 2.13 30.80
N GLN A 714 0.79 2.96 31.84
CA GLN A 714 1.70 4.04 32.17
C GLN A 714 3.09 3.54 32.58
N ALA A 715 3.18 2.46 33.36
CA ALA A 715 4.46 1.87 33.79
C ALA A 715 5.27 1.32 32.60
N LEU A 716 4.60 0.89 31.53
CA LEU A 716 5.22 0.29 30.35
C LEU A 716 5.32 1.26 29.15
N GLY A 717 4.71 2.44 29.23
CA GLY A 717 4.62 3.38 28.11
C GLY A 717 3.72 2.88 26.97
N LEU A 718 2.76 2.01 27.25
CA LEU A 718 1.82 1.45 26.27
C LEU A 718 0.53 2.28 26.19
N ASN A 719 -0.18 2.17 25.08
CA ASN A 719 -1.55 2.67 24.96
C ASN A 719 -2.54 1.61 25.44
N PHE A 720 -3.70 2.01 25.99
CA PHE A 720 -4.69 1.07 26.53
C PHE A 720 -6.13 1.45 26.20
N THR A 721 -6.99 0.43 26.08
CA THR A 721 -8.45 0.58 26.00
C THR A 721 -9.08 -0.60 26.74
N GLY A 722 -9.63 -0.36 27.93
CA GLY A 722 -10.16 -1.43 28.79
C GLY A 722 -9.05 -2.34 29.33
N LEU A 723 -9.00 -3.59 28.86
CA LEU A 723 -7.95 -4.58 29.17
C LEU A 723 -7.05 -4.89 27.95
N THR A 724 -7.20 -4.13 26.88
CA THR A 724 -6.38 -4.25 25.66
C THR A 724 -5.25 -3.23 25.70
N TYR A 725 -4.02 -3.71 25.53
CA TYR A 725 -2.78 -2.93 25.46
C TYR A 725 -2.24 -2.95 24.03
N SER A 726 -1.71 -1.81 23.58
CA SER A 726 -1.15 -1.64 22.24
C SER A 726 0.05 -0.68 22.26
N GLY A 727 0.83 -0.64 21.18
CA GLY A 727 1.91 0.32 21.01
C GLY A 727 1.43 1.77 20.93
N GLN A 728 2.34 2.72 21.18
CA GLN A 728 2.08 4.13 20.91
C GLN A 728 1.89 4.38 19.41
N PRO A 729 1.13 5.41 19.00
CA PRO A 729 1.02 5.80 17.59
C PRO A 729 2.40 5.99 16.94
N GLY A 730 2.59 5.41 15.75
CA GLY A 730 3.85 5.50 14.99
C GLY A 730 4.90 4.44 15.31
N GLN A 731 4.67 3.57 16.31
CA GLN A 731 5.60 2.51 16.71
C GLN A 731 5.01 1.12 16.45
N ARG A 732 5.79 0.24 15.81
CA ARG A 732 5.44 -1.18 15.69
C ARG A 732 5.81 -1.91 16.99
N VAL A 733 4.82 -2.46 17.67
CA VAL A 733 4.99 -3.32 18.84
C VAL A 733 4.44 -4.71 18.52
N VAL A 734 5.17 -5.76 18.88
CA VAL A 734 4.74 -7.15 18.73
C VAL A 734 4.71 -7.79 20.11
N PHE A 735 3.53 -8.26 20.52
CA PHE A 735 3.31 -8.85 21.84
C PHE A 735 3.48 -10.37 21.81
N GLY A 736 4.04 -10.89 22.89
CA GLY A 736 3.87 -12.28 23.31
C GLY A 736 3.42 -12.32 24.77
N CYS A 737 2.82 -13.43 25.18
CA CYS A 737 2.38 -13.61 26.56
C CYS A 737 2.44 -15.10 26.90
N SER A 738 2.87 -15.42 28.12
CA SER A 738 2.94 -16.80 28.59
C SER A 738 1.54 -17.38 28.78
N SER A 739 1.46 -18.71 28.82
CA SER A 739 0.21 -19.42 29.12
C SER A 739 -0.26 -19.28 30.58
N ALA A 740 0.56 -18.69 31.46
CA ALA A 740 0.18 -18.44 32.84
C ALA A 740 -0.91 -17.36 32.96
N LEU A 741 -1.02 -16.50 31.94
CA LEU A 741 -2.00 -15.42 31.86
C LEU A 741 -3.05 -15.72 30.79
N ARG A 742 -4.34 -15.59 31.12
CA ARG A 742 -5.41 -15.72 30.13
C ARG A 742 -5.47 -14.47 29.26
N HIS A 743 -5.13 -14.63 27.98
CA HIS A 743 -5.04 -13.52 27.04
C HIS A 743 -5.50 -13.90 25.63
N SER A 744 -5.71 -12.88 24.81
CA SER A 744 -5.80 -12.99 23.35
C SER A 744 -4.90 -11.95 22.69
N LEU A 745 -4.31 -12.32 21.55
CA LEU A 745 -3.53 -11.44 20.70
C LEU A 745 -4.37 -11.05 19.47
N SER A 746 -4.18 -9.84 18.97
CA SER A 746 -4.71 -9.48 17.65
C SER A 746 -4.02 -10.31 16.55
N PRO A 747 -4.61 -10.47 15.34
CA PRO A 747 -4.03 -11.27 14.26
C PRO A 747 -2.59 -10.88 13.90
N GLU A 748 -2.26 -9.59 13.95
CA GLU A 748 -0.94 -9.03 13.72
C GLU A 748 -0.04 -9.00 14.97
N HIS A 749 -0.55 -9.45 16.12
CA HIS A 749 0.11 -9.42 17.44
C HIS A 749 0.46 -8.00 17.93
N GLY A 750 -0.16 -6.96 17.36
CA GLY A 750 0.03 -5.56 17.73
C GLY A 750 -0.75 -5.10 18.97
N ALA A 751 -1.68 -5.93 19.45
CA ALA A 751 -2.44 -5.69 20.67
C ALA A 751 -2.61 -6.95 21.51
N LEU A 752 -2.51 -6.80 22.84
CA LEU A 752 -2.69 -7.86 23.84
C LEU A 752 -3.90 -7.55 24.71
N THR A 753 -4.86 -8.48 24.79
CA THR A 753 -6.06 -8.32 25.62
C THR A 753 -6.07 -9.38 26.72
N PHE A 754 -6.13 -8.96 27.99
CA PHE A 754 -6.28 -9.88 29.11
C PHE A 754 -7.75 -10.23 29.37
N GLY A 755 -8.00 -11.46 29.83
CA GLY A 755 -9.36 -11.95 30.05
C GLY A 755 -10.10 -11.26 31.20
N ALA A 756 -9.39 -10.84 32.25
CA ALA A 756 -9.96 -10.16 33.41
C ALA A 756 -8.88 -9.39 34.19
N LYS A 757 -9.31 -8.43 35.04
CA LYS A 757 -8.39 -7.72 35.97
C LYS A 757 -7.70 -8.66 36.97
N SER A 758 -8.31 -9.80 37.30
CA SER A 758 -7.71 -10.81 38.19
C SER A 758 -6.42 -11.39 37.63
N GLU A 759 -6.26 -11.43 36.30
CA GLU A 759 -5.04 -11.88 35.62
C GLU A 759 -3.87 -10.92 35.82
N LEU A 760 -4.09 -9.72 36.38
CA LEU A 760 -3.03 -8.74 36.59
C LEU A 760 -2.68 -8.55 38.08
N THR A 761 -3.30 -9.32 38.97
CA THR A 761 -3.16 -9.20 40.44
C THR A 761 -2.80 -10.53 41.08
N GLN A 762 -2.27 -10.50 42.31
CA GLN A 762 -1.91 -11.68 43.11
C GLN A 762 -0.69 -12.49 42.61
N HIS A 763 0.08 -11.96 41.67
CA HIS A 763 1.37 -12.51 41.23
C HIS A 763 2.25 -11.35 40.72
N TRP A 764 3.53 -11.61 40.54
CA TRP A 764 4.43 -10.70 39.84
C TRP A 764 4.22 -10.82 38.33
N LEU A 765 3.94 -9.70 37.67
CA LEU A 765 3.98 -9.61 36.21
C LEU A 765 5.42 -9.36 35.79
N ILE A 766 6.02 -10.30 35.07
CA ILE A 766 7.34 -10.12 34.49
C ILE A 766 7.15 -9.59 33.08
N VAL A 767 7.66 -8.40 32.82
CA VAL A 767 7.55 -7.75 31.52
C VAL A 767 8.93 -7.57 30.93
N ILE A 768 9.13 -8.15 29.75
CA ILE A 768 10.36 -8.02 28.97
C ILE A 768 10.06 -7.09 27.80
N THR A 769 10.87 -6.05 27.62
CA THR A 769 10.73 -5.10 26.51
C THR A 769 12.06 -4.95 25.80
N VAL A 770 12.13 -5.33 24.53
CA VAL A 770 13.38 -5.26 23.75
C VAL A 770 13.10 -4.63 22.41
N GLN A 771 13.97 -3.71 21.96
CA GLN A 771 13.89 -3.17 20.61
C GLN A 771 14.72 -3.98 19.63
N LEU A 772 14.13 -4.28 18.47
CA LEU A 772 14.83 -4.85 17.33
C LEU A 772 15.48 -3.72 16.53
N ALA A 773 16.79 -3.86 16.30
CA ALA A 773 17.56 -2.98 15.42
C ALA A 773 17.43 -3.42 13.95
N ARG A 774 16.18 -3.59 13.49
CA ARG A 774 15.82 -4.07 12.15
C ARG A 774 14.60 -3.30 11.62
N ASP A 775 14.65 -2.92 10.35
CA ASP A 775 13.53 -2.26 9.70
C ASP A 775 12.32 -3.19 9.49
N TRP A 776 11.15 -2.64 9.20
CA TRP A 776 9.91 -3.41 9.12
C TRP A 776 9.86 -4.45 7.99
N THR A 777 10.67 -4.31 6.95
CA THR A 777 10.74 -5.27 5.84
C THR A 777 11.61 -6.49 6.19
N TRP A 778 12.39 -6.41 7.28
CA TRP A 778 13.21 -7.51 7.79
C TRP A 778 12.36 -8.67 8.29
N GLY A 779 12.74 -9.90 7.92
CA GLY A 779 12.06 -11.11 8.38
C GLY A 779 10.74 -11.41 7.67
N VAL A 780 10.36 -10.65 6.65
CA VAL A 780 9.19 -10.95 5.81
C VAL A 780 9.43 -12.17 4.93
N LEU A 781 10.69 -12.44 4.55
CA LEU A 781 11.05 -13.57 3.68
C LEU A 781 10.71 -14.93 4.30
N ASN A 782 10.93 -15.09 5.61
CA ASN A 782 10.62 -16.31 6.34
C ASN A 782 10.20 -15.96 7.78
N PRO A 783 9.21 -16.65 8.37
CA PRO A 783 8.76 -16.39 9.73
C PRO A 783 9.88 -16.49 10.77
N ILE A 784 9.84 -15.59 11.75
CA ILE A 784 10.78 -15.55 12.88
C ILE A 784 9.97 -15.57 14.16
N ARG A 785 10.45 -16.33 15.14
CA ARG A 785 9.92 -16.30 16.50
C ARG A 785 11.02 -16.09 17.52
N PHE A 786 10.68 -15.50 18.65
CA PHE A 786 11.57 -15.33 19.79
C PHE A 786 11.06 -16.20 20.93
N ASP A 787 11.78 -17.27 21.24
CA ASP A 787 11.41 -18.17 22.34
C ASP A 787 11.92 -17.56 23.66
N ILE A 788 11.03 -17.45 24.65
CA ILE A 788 11.34 -16.90 25.97
C ILE A 788 11.46 -18.05 26.96
N ARG A 789 12.62 -18.18 27.60
CA ARG A 789 12.92 -19.24 28.56
C ARG A 789 13.05 -18.68 29.98
N ASP A 790 12.55 -19.43 30.96
CA ASP A 790 12.65 -19.09 32.39
C ASP A 790 13.95 -19.62 33.03
N SER A 791 14.10 -19.45 34.35
CA SER A 791 15.23 -19.95 35.14
C SER A 791 15.42 -21.48 35.07
N SER A 792 14.36 -22.22 34.71
CA SER A 792 14.38 -23.67 34.54
C SER A 792 14.75 -24.08 33.11
N ASN A 793 15.14 -23.13 32.27
CA ASN A 793 15.43 -23.32 30.84
C ASN A 793 14.23 -23.86 30.02
N THR A 794 13.00 -23.64 30.51
CA THR A 794 11.76 -24.07 29.85
C THR A 794 11.17 -22.90 29.06
N VAL A 795 10.70 -23.16 27.84
CA VAL A 795 10.02 -22.13 27.03
C VAL A 795 8.67 -21.81 27.65
N VAL A 796 8.52 -20.62 28.24
CA VAL A 796 7.28 -20.15 28.88
C VAL A 796 6.33 -19.48 27.90
N GLY A 797 6.85 -19.04 26.75
CA GLY A 797 6.09 -18.47 25.65
C GLY A 797 7.00 -18.03 24.52
N SER A 798 6.40 -17.47 23.47
CA SER A 798 7.16 -16.92 22.33
C SER A 798 6.51 -15.64 21.81
N ILE A 799 7.32 -14.82 21.15
CA ILE A 799 6.86 -13.67 20.37
C ILE A 799 7.04 -14.04 18.90
N ASN A 800 5.94 -14.12 18.15
CA ASN A 800 5.98 -14.44 16.72
C ASN A 800 5.91 -13.14 15.91
N MET A 801 6.89 -12.93 15.04
CA MET A 801 6.84 -11.83 14.07
C MET A 801 5.82 -12.18 12.98
N THR A 802 4.83 -11.32 12.82
CA THR A 802 3.82 -11.42 11.76
C THR A 802 4.23 -10.57 10.57
N ASP A 803 3.68 -10.88 9.40
CA ASP A 803 3.83 -10.12 8.16
C ASP A 803 2.78 -8.99 8.04
N ALA A 804 2.11 -8.62 9.14
CA ALA A 804 1.09 -7.59 9.18
C ALA A 804 1.41 -6.48 10.19
N VAL A 805 0.78 -5.31 10.02
CA VAL A 805 0.94 -4.17 10.92
C VAL A 805 -0.41 -3.54 11.28
N GLY A 806 -0.57 -3.15 12.54
CA GLY A 806 -1.77 -2.50 13.05
C GLY A 806 -1.87 -1.03 12.64
N ILE A 807 -3.09 -0.51 12.49
CA ILE A 807 -3.34 0.85 11.99
C ILE A 807 -2.74 1.95 12.88
N SER A 808 -2.60 1.69 14.19
CA SER A 808 -2.01 2.65 15.14
C SER A 808 -0.52 2.90 14.87
N ALA A 809 0.21 1.86 14.44
CA ALA A 809 1.63 1.98 14.12
C ALA A 809 1.87 2.85 12.86
N LEU A 810 0.86 3.02 11.99
CA LEU A 810 0.95 3.79 10.75
C LEU A 810 0.77 5.31 10.93
N ALA A 811 0.54 5.78 12.15
CA ALA A 811 0.43 7.21 12.45
C ALA A 811 1.82 7.85 12.60
N ASN A 812 2.37 8.46 11.55
CA ASN A 812 3.77 8.93 11.47
C ASN A 812 4.79 7.83 11.84
N PRO A 813 4.81 6.74 11.04
CA PRO A 813 5.52 5.51 11.38
C PRO A 813 7.04 5.67 11.34
N ASP A 814 7.70 5.23 12.41
CA ASP A 814 9.14 4.95 12.40
C ASP A 814 9.36 3.49 11.96
N ARG A 815 9.82 3.31 10.73
CA ARG A 815 10.02 1.99 10.10
C ARG A 815 11.39 1.37 10.38
N SER A 816 12.28 2.08 11.08
CA SER A 816 13.67 1.64 11.30
C SER A 816 13.81 0.57 12.39
N ASN A 817 12.79 0.39 13.23
CA ASN A 817 12.82 -0.51 14.38
C ASN A 817 11.44 -1.10 14.70
N ALA A 818 11.41 -2.14 15.52
CA ALA A 818 10.20 -2.71 16.10
C ALA A 818 10.43 -3.07 17.56
N SER A 819 9.44 -2.88 18.43
CA SER A 819 9.52 -3.27 19.85
C SER A 819 8.88 -4.63 20.09
N LEU A 820 9.56 -5.49 20.84
CA LEU A 820 9.06 -6.77 21.31
C LEU A 820 8.69 -6.64 22.78
N VAL A 821 7.46 -7.02 23.15
CA VAL A 821 6.99 -6.97 24.55
C VAL A 821 6.43 -8.32 24.94
N PHE A 822 6.98 -8.93 25.99
CA PHE A 822 6.52 -10.20 26.54
C PHE A 822 6.01 -10.06 27.97
N PHE A 823 4.89 -10.72 28.27
CA PHE A 823 4.33 -10.81 29.62
C PHE A 823 4.37 -12.23 30.16
N ASP A 824 4.77 -12.37 31.41
CA ASP A 824 4.68 -13.60 32.18
C ASP A 824 4.14 -13.33 33.59
N ALA A 825 3.69 -14.38 34.28
CA ALA A 825 3.19 -14.31 35.65
C ALA A 825 3.94 -15.29 36.55
N VAL A 826 4.52 -14.77 37.63
CA VAL A 826 5.23 -15.54 38.64
C VAL A 826 4.50 -15.42 39.97
N ASP A 827 3.96 -16.52 40.48
CA ASP A 827 3.31 -16.55 41.79
C ASP A 827 4.34 -16.30 42.89
N TYR A 828 4.06 -15.33 43.76
CA TYR A 828 4.90 -15.01 44.91
C TYR A 828 4.56 -15.86 46.15
N LYS A 829 3.50 -16.67 46.10
CA LYS A 829 3.13 -17.55 47.20
C LYS A 829 4.15 -18.70 47.30
N PRO A 830 4.66 -19.00 48.50
CA PRO A 830 5.57 -20.12 48.67
C PRO A 830 4.86 -21.44 48.39
N ALA A 831 5.63 -22.44 47.95
CA ALA A 831 5.14 -23.81 47.84
C ALA A 831 4.62 -24.31 49.20
N ALA A 832 3.65 -25.22 49.18
CA ALA A 832 3.06 -25.76 50.40
C ALA A 832 4.14 -26.31 51.36
N GLY A 833 4.19 -25.77 52.59
CA GLY A 833 5.17 -26.15 53.61
C GLY A 833 6.49 -25.36 53.58
N SER A 834 6.65 -24.40 52.67
CA SER A 834 7.80 -23.48 52.62
C SER A 834 7.43 -22.07 53.09
N PHE A 835 8.42 -21.28 53.50
CA PHE A 835 8.24 -19.89 53.89
C PHE A 835 8.46 -18.94 52.69
N PRO A 836 7.86 -17.72 52.71
CA PRO A 836 8.11 -16.71 51.68
C PRO A 836 9.61 -16.35 51.58
N ALA A 837 10.14 -16.26 50.36
CA ALA A 837 11.54 -15.94 50.10
C ALA A 837 11.68 -15.02 48.89
N GLU A 838 12.81 -14.33 48.78
CA GLU A 838 13.17 -13.54 47.59
C GLU A 838 13.26 -14.46 46.36
N LEU A 839 12.72 -14.01 45.22
CA LEU A 839 12.73 -14.80 43.99
C LEU A 839 13.86 -14.32 43.08
N ASN A 840 14.81 -15.21 42.78
CA ASN A 840 15.88 -14.96 41.82
C ASN A 840 15.51 -15.58 40.47
N LEU A 841 15.15 -14.72 39.51
CA LEU A 841 14.71 -15.10 38.18
C LEU A 841 15.80 -14.80 37.14
N THR A 842 15.85 -15.59 36.08
CA THR A 842 16.66 -15.30 34.90
C THR A 842 15.88 -15.70 33.67
N TYR A 843 15.60 -14.73 32.80
CA TYR A 843 14.93 -14.96 31.54
C TYR A 843 15.94 -14.95 30.39
N GLN A 844 15.74 -15.81 29.39
CA GLN A 844 16.54 -15.82 28.18
C GLN A 844 15.66 -15.63 26.95
N ILE A 845 16.10 -14.78 26.02
CA ILE A 845 15.44 -14.54 24.74
C ILE A 845 16.30 -15.15 23.63
N GLU A 846 15.73 -16.13 22.93
CA GLU A 846 16.40 -16.87 21.86
C GLU A 846 15.67 -16.63 20.51
N PRO A 847 16.29 -15.96 19.52
CA PRO A 847 15.70 -15.85 18.20
C PRO A 847 15.78 -17.19 17.46
N VAL A 848 14.64 -17.66 16.93
CA VAL A 848 14.52 -18.89 16.16
C VAL A 848 14.23 -18.55 14.71
N PHE A 849 15.23 -18.77 13.87
CA PHE A 849 15.15 -18.62 12.42
C PHE A 849 14.72 -19.92 11.76
N ALA A 850 13.99 -19.84 10.65
CA ALA A 850 13.68 -21.00 9.80
C ALA A 850 14.96 -21.69 9.28
N VAL A 851 16.01 -20.90 9.01
CA VAL A 851 17.36 -21.35 8.71
C VAL A 851 18.33 -20.55 9.58
N THR A 852 19.09 -21.23 10.43
CA THR A 852 20.01 -20.58 11.36
C THR A 852 21.13 -19.83 10.61
N PRO A 853 21.34 -18.52 10.85
CA PRO A 853 22.42 -17.76 10.23
C PRO A 853 23.80 -18.25 10.72
N ALA A 854 24.84 -18.00 9.92
CA ALA A 854 26.20 -18.44 10.23
C ALA A 854 26.81 -17.66 11.41
N LEU A 855 26.48 -16.38 11.55
CA LEU A 855 26.87 -15.53 12.67
C LEU A 855 25.62 -15.06 13.41
N LEU A 856 25.56 -15.38 14.71
CA LEU A 856 24.47 -15.02 15.61
C LEU A 856 25.04 -14.73 17.01
N ASP A 857 24.45 -13.80 17.73
CA ASP A 857 24.80 -13.55 19.13
C ASP A 857 24.26 -14.66 20.05
N ALA A 858 24.85 -14.79 21.24
CA ALA A 858 24.30 -15.66 22.28
C ALA A 858 22.90 -15.16 22.73
N PRO A 859 22.01 -16.05 23.22
CA PRO A 859 20.73 -15.66 23.77
C PRO A 859 20.85 -14.53 24.81
N LEU A 860 19.97 -13.53 24.73
CA LEU A 860 19.99 -12.39 25.66
C LEU A 860 19.51 -12.86 27.03
N SER A 861 20.37 -12.78 28.04
CA SER A 861 20.08 -13.21 29.42
C SER A 861 19.76 -12.02 30.31
N LEU A 862 18.61 -12.05 30.98
CA LEU A 862 18.03 -10.97 31.77
C LEU A 862 17.77 -11.45 33.22
N PRO A 863 18.66 -11.17 34.18
CA PRO A 863 18.45 -11.52 35.58
C PRO A 863 17.50 -10.52 36.28
N LEU A 864 16.68 -11.01 37.22
CA LEU A 864 15.77 -10.19 38.02
C LEU A 864 15.57 -10.80 39.40
N THR A 865 15.86 -10.04 40.46
CA THR A 865 15.58 -10.43 41.84
C THR A 865 14.34 -9.69 42.34
N LEU A 866 13.36 -10.41 42.88
CA LEU A 866 12.10 -9.86 43.36
C LEU A 866 11.97 -9.97 44.89
N PRO A 867 11.42 -8.94 45.56
CA PRO A 867 11.17 -8.97 46.99
C PRO A 867 10.03 -9.92 47.36
N ILE A 868 10.04 -10.34 48.62
CA ILE A 868 8.95 -11.10 49.24
C ILE A 868 7.67 -10.27 49.25
N ALA A 869 6.63 -10.77 48.58
CA ALA A 869 5.31 -10.13 48.51
C ALA A 869 4.20 -10.86 49.28
N ALA A 870 4.44 -12.10 49.73
CA ALA A 870 3.51 -12.83 50.58
C ALA A 870 3.75 -12.47 52.06
N PRO A 871 2.72 -12.08 52.83
CA PRO A 871 2.87 -11.85 54.26
C PRO A 871 3.03 -13.15 55.05
N PRO A 872 3.68 -13.11 56.24
CA PRO A 872 3.71 -14.23 57.16
C PRO A 872 2.29 -14.69 57.51
N THR A 873 2.07 -16.01 57.57
CA THR A 873 0.75 -16.57 57.90
C THR A 873 0.54 -16.79 59.40
N GLN A 874 1.62 -16.76 60.20
CA GLN A 874 1.57 -16.95 61.64
C GLN A 874 0.87 -15.77 62.33
N THR A 875 -0.12 -16.09 63.17
CA THR A 875 -0.79 -15.11 64.03
C THR A 875 -0.20 -15.21 65.43
N PRO A 876 0.38 -14.14 66.01
CA PRO A 876 0.93 -14.21 67.36
C PRO A 876 -0.15 -14.57 68.39
N GLN A 877 0.23 -15.35 69.41
CA GLN A 877 -0.64 -15.64 70.56
C GLN A 877 0.16 -15.59 71.86
N LEU A 878 -0.34 -14.85 72.85
CA LEU A 878 0.33 -14.70 74.15
C LEU A 878 -0.06 -15.83 75.11
N ALA A 879 0.94 -16.44 75.75
CA ALA A 879 0.77 -17.39 76.84
C ALA A 879 0.78 -16.69 78.21
N SER A 880 1.68 -15.72 78.41
CA SER A 880 1.80 -14.96 79.64
C SER A 880 2.51 -13.62 79.40
N ALA A 881 2.49 -12.73 80.41
CA ALA A 881 3.26 -11.49 80.41
C ALA A 881 3.71 -11.18 81.85
N GLY A 882 4.83 -10.47 82.00
CA GLY A 882 5.33 -10.13 83.32
C GLY A 882 6.42 -9.05 83.33
N LEU A 883 7.00 -8.82 84.51
CA LEU A 883 8.07 -7.85 84.69
C LEU A 883 9.43 -8.53 84.75
N ALA A 884 10.31 -8.18 83.82
CA ALA A 884 11.71 -8.56 83.83
C ALA A 884 12.47 -7.50 84.63
N LEU A 885 13.25 -7.95 85.61
CA LEU A 885 13.96 -7.07 86.53
C LEU A 885 15.46 -7.35 86.43
N SER A 886 16.30 -6.31 86.32
CA SER A 886 17.76 -6.46 86.41
C SER A 886 18.18 -7.13 87.73
N PRO A 887 19.38 -7.71 87.85
CA PRO A 887 19.87 -8.22 89.14
C PRO A 887 19.72 -7.19 90.26
N TYR A 888 19.45 -7.68 91.47
CA TYR A 888 19.39 -6.83 92.66
C TYR A 888 20.81 -6.46 93.08
N ASP A 889 21.12 -5.17 93.06
CA ASP A 889 22.46 -4.65 93.36
C ASP A 889 22.41 -3.77 94.61
N ALA A 890 23.07 -4.23 95.67
CA ALA A 890 23.12 -3.57 96.96
C ALA A 890 24.58 -3.24 97.31
N GLN A 891 24.79 -2.11 97.99
CA GLN A 891 26.10 -1.76 98.51
C GLN A 891 26.62 -2.86 99.46
N PRO A 892 27.94 -3.07 99.58
CA PRO A 892 28.51 -4.11 100.46
C PRO A 892 28.06 -4.03 101.92
N ASP A 893 27.76 -2.82 102.40
CA ASP A 893 27.25 -2.54 103.75
C ASP A 893 25.71 -2.56 103.85
N TYR A 894 25.03 -2.93 102.76
CA TYR A 894 23.57 -2.95 102.64
C TYR A 894 22.89 -1.60 102.95
N SER A 895 23.62 -0.49 102.75
CA SER A 895 23.13 0.85 103.09
C SER A 895 22.23 1.49 102.06
N ALA A 896 22.42 1.12 100.79
CA ALA A 896 21.63 1.56 99.66
C ALA A 896 21.60 0.49 98.57
N THR A 897 20.63 0.57 97.67
CA THR A 897 20.49 -0.33 96.51
C THR A 897 20.38 0.49 95.23
N ALA A 898 20.93 -0.01 94.12
CA ALA A 898 20.72 0.62 92.82
C ALA A 898 19.27 0.45 92.34
N PRO A 899 18.71 1.43 91.60
CA PRO A 899 17.40 1.26 90.97
C PRO A 899 17.46 0.14 89.93
N ARG A 900 16.57 -0.85 90.06
CA ARG A 900 16.50 -1.96 89.10
C ARG A 900 15.95 -1.46 87.77
N GLN A 901 16.59 -1.88 86.68
CA GLN A 901 16.00 -1.73 85.35
C GLN A 901 14.83 -2.70 85.24
N ARG A 902 13.72 -2.23 84.68
CA ARG A 902 12.48 -2.99 84.58
C ARG A 902 12.00 -2.94 83.13
N ALA A 903 11.64 -4.08 82.59
CA ALA A 903 11.04 -4.19 81.26
C ALA A 903 9.80 -5.08 81.34
N LEU A 904 8.82 -4.82 80.49
CA LEU A 904 7.72 -5.73 80.26
C LEU A 904 8.20 -6.85 79.34
N TRP A 905 8.01 -8.10 79.74
CA TRP A 905 8.28 -9.25 78.88
C TRP A 905 6.97 -9.96 78.53
N LEU A 906 6.95 -10.55 77.34
CA LEU A 906 5.85 -11.27 76.73
C LEU A 906 6.28 -12.70 76.44
N GLU A 907 5.45 -13.67 76.81
CA GLU A 907 5.58 -15.07 76.41
C GLU A 907 4.61 -15.37 75.28
N PHE A 908 5.10 -15.92 74.17
CA PHE A 908 4.25 -16.45 73.11
C PHE A 908 4.04 -17.96 73.27
N THR A 909 2.92 -18.48 72.79
CA THR A 909 2.59 -19.92 72.85
C THR A 909 3.48 -20.78 71.96
N GLU A 910 4.04 -20.19 70.90
CA GLU A 910 4.91 -20.84 69.92
C GLU A 910 6.03 -19.90 69.46
N PRO A 911 7.20 -20.43 69.06
CA PRO A 911 8.26 -19.64 68.45
C PRO A 911 7.79 -19.01 67.13
N VAL A 912 8.52 -18.00 66.66
CA VAL A 912 8.33 -17.52 65.28
C VAL A 912 8.65 -18.68 64.32
N ALA A 913 7.74 -18.96 63.40
CA ALA A 913 7.81 -20.13 62.53
C ALA A 913 8.92 -20.00 61.47
N ASP A 914 9.03 -18.82 60.85
CA ASP A 914 10.09 -18.49 59.90
C ASP A 914 11.32 -17.93 60.66
N PRO A 915 12.53 -18.52 60.52
CA PRO A 915 13.76 -18.01 61.13
C PRO A 915 14.16 -16.58 60.72
N ASP A 916 13.64 -16.06 59.61
CA ASP A 916 13.93 -14.70 59.12
C ASP A 916 12.91 -13.65 59.58
N ASP A 917 11.84 -14.10 60.24
CA ASP A 917 10.82 -13.26 60.85
C ASP A 917 11.11 -12.95 62.31
N ILE A 918 10.53 -11.84 62.78
CA ILE A 918 10.47 -11.50 64.21
C ILE A 918 9.07 -11.00 64.56
N TYR A 919 8.78 -10.92 65.86
CA TYR A 919 7.59 -10.23 66.34
C TYR A 919 7.80 -8.72 66.39
N PHE A 920 6.78 -7.98 65.96
CA PHE A 920 6.69 -6.53 66.00
C PHE A 920 5.51 -6.09 66.85
N ALA A 921 5.59 -4.86 67.37
CA ALA A 921 4.55 -4.22 68.16
C ALA A 921 4.31 -2.78 67.70
N ARG A 922 3.06 -2.33 67.72
CA ARG A 922 2.71 -0.91 67.61
C ARG A 922 1.61 -0.52 68.59
N VAL A 923 1.62 0.73 69.02
CA VAL A 923 0.57 1.29 69.89
C VAL A 923 -0.61 1.71 69.02
N LEU A 924 -1.81 1.21 69.35
CA LEU A 924 -3.07 1.61 68.73
C LEU A 924 -3.78 2.71 69.51
N ALA A 925 -3.75 2.62 70.84
CA ALA A 925 -4.41 3.56 71.73
C ALA A 925 -3.69 3.62 73.08
N TYR A 926 -3.93 4.73 73.79
CA TYR A 926 -3.42 5.00 75.14
C TYR A 926 -4.54 5.54 76.01
N ALA A 927 -4.60 5.09 77.27
CA ALA A 927 -5.50 5.64 78.28
C ALA A 927 -4.78 5.72 79.66
N PRO A 928 -5.04 6.76 80.47
CA PRO A 928 -4.51 6.81 81.84
C PRO A 928 -5.13 5.69 82.71
N ASP A 929 -4.39 5.22 83.73
CA ASP A 929 -4.90 4.20 84.66
C ASP A 929 -6.07 4.79 85.48
N GLN A 930 -7.24 4.19 85.33
CA GLN A 930 -8.48 4.67 85.95
C GLN A 930 -8.44 4.61 87.48
N LEU A 931 -7.61 3.73 88.06
CA LEU A 931 -7.44 3.65 89.52
C LEU A 931 -6.72 4.88 90.08
N LEU A 932 -5.84 5.50 89.28
CA LEU A 932 -5.14 6.74 89.64
C LEU A 932 -6.01 7.98 89.43
N THR A 933 -6.94 7.97 88.47
CA THR A 933 -7.84 9.11 88.19
C THR A 933 -9.11 9.12 89.05
N GLY A 934 -9.60 7.96 89.50
CA GLY A 934 -10.66 7.82 90.52
C GLY A 934 -12.12 7.89 90.05
N ALA A 935 -12.39 8.36 88.83
CA ALA A 935 -13.68 8.30 88.14
C ALA A 935 -13.48 7.68 86.75
N PRO A 936 -14.51 7.06 86.11
CA PRO A 936 -14.42 6.71 84.69
C PRO A 936 -14.06 8.00 83.96
N PHE A 937 -12.85 8.03 83.40
CA PHE A 937 -12.37 9.20 82.66
C PHE A 937 -13.28 9.36 81.44
N ILE A 938 -14.19 10.33 81.51
CA ILE A 938 -14.89 10.85 80.35
C ILE A 938 -13.97 11.96 79.84
N ASP A 939 -13.55 11.86 78.58
CA ASP A 939 -12.81 12.92 77.90
C ASP A 939 -13.48 14.27 78.23
N PRO A 940 -12.74 15.29 78.71
CA PRO A 940 -13.28 16.62 78.97
C PRO A 940 -14.13 17.22 77.82
N GLY A 941 -14.00 16.69 76.59
CA GLY A 941 -14.82 17.06 75.42
C GLY A 941 -15.98 16.10 75.06
N GLY A 942 -16.18 14.98 75.75
CA GLY A 942 -17.18 13.96 75.39
C GLY A 942 -16.95 13.30 74.02
N VAL A 943 -15.72 13.38 73.50
CA VAL A 943 -15.34 12.84 72.19
C VAL A 943 -15.11 11.34 72.34
N GLU A 944 -15.74 10.56 71.46
CA GLU A 944 -15.48 9.13 71.32
C GLU A 944 -13.99 8.92 71.04
N PRO A 945 -13.31 7.92 71.65
CA PRO A 945 -11.90 7.67 71.37
C PRO A 945 -11.68 7.56 69.87
N PRO A 946 -10.61 8.19 69.32
CA PRO A 946 -10.38 8.15 67.88
C PRO A 946 -10.32 6.70 67.42
N PRO A 947 -10.87 6.38 66.23
CA PRO A 947 -10.79 5.03 65.69
C PRO A 947 -9.32 4.59 65.60
N GLU A 948 -9.07 3.31 65.87
CA GLU A 948 -7.72 2.76 65.83
C GLU A 948 -7.09 3.02 64.45
N PRO A 949 -5.88 3.59 64.39
CA PRO A 949 -5.28 3.97 63.14
C PRO A 949 -4.94 2.74 62.28
N ALA A 950 -5.16 2.86 60.97
CA ALA A 950 -4.71 1.87 60.00
C ALA A 950 -3.17 1.64 60.09
N LEU A 951 -2.70 0.51 59.60
CA LEU A 951 -1.27 0.22 59.51
C LEU A 951 -0.58 1.25 58.60
N PRO A 952 0.41 2.03 59.09
CA PRO A 952 1.02 3.12 58.32
C PRO A 952 2.08 2.56 57.35
N ILE A 953 1.64 1.71 56.42
CA ILE A 953 2.44 1.18 55.31
C ILE A 953 1.97 1.78 53.99
N ASP A 954 2.88 1.85 53.02
CA ASP A 954 2.56 2.30 51.67
C ASP A 954 1.53 1.32 51.05
N PRO A 955 0.41 1.81 50.47
CA PRO A 955 -0.55 0.95 49.76
C PRO A 955 0.05 0.20 48.56
N GLU A 956 1.19 0.63 48.03
CA GLU A 956 1.92 -0.02 46.93
C GLU A 956 1.01 -0.39 45.74
N LEU A 957 0.15 0.55 45.31
CA LEU A 957 -0.82 0.32 44.23
C LEU A 957 -0.18 -0.21 42.94
N THR A 958 1.09 0.14 42.71
CA THR A 958 1.97 -0.45 41.71
C THR A 958 3.38 -0.49 42.28
N ARG A 959 3.96 -1.69 42.40
CA ARG A 959 5.34 -1.89 42.81
C ARG A 959 6.15 -2.35 41.60
N LEU A 960 7.08 -1.52 41.16
CA LEU A 960 7.98 -1.78 40.04
C LEU A 960 9.36 -2.15 40.58
N ILE A 961 9.90 -3.27 40.09
CA ILE A 961 11.23 -3.78 40.41
C ILE A 961 12.03 -3.91 39.13
N VAL A 962 13.27 -3.42 39.17
CA VAL A 962 14.24 -3.49 38.07
C VAL A 962 15.52 -4.20 38.53
N PRO A 963 16.32 -4.75 37.59
CA PRO A 963 17.61 -5.35 37.94
C PRO A 963 18.53 -4.39 38.70
N GLY A 964 19.24 -4.92 39.70
CA GLY A 964 20.21 -4.16 40.51
C GLY A 964 19.61 -3.27 41.61
N GLN A 965 18.29 -3.28 41.81
CA GLN A 965 17.64 -2.56 42.91
C GLN A 965 18.00 -3.18 44.27
N SER A 966 18.32 -2.33 45.26
CA SER A 966 18.66 -2.75 46.63
C SER A 966 17.42 -2.81 47.54
N ASP A 967 17.53 -3.56 48.65
CA ASP A 967 16.51 -3.57 49.71
C ASP A 967 16.23 -2.15 50.22
N ASP A 968 14.98 -1.71 50.06
CA ASP A 968 14.50 -0.40 50.46
C ASP A 968 13.83 -0.40 51.84
N HIS A 969 13.83 -1.55 52.53
CA HIS A 969 13.24 -1.77 53.85
C HIS A 969 11.76 -1.31 53.90
N ALA A 970 11.02 -1.51 52.81
CA ALA A 970 9.65 -1.03 52.65
C ALA A 970 8.74 -1.50 53.80
N GLY A 971 8.10 -0.54 54.47
CA GLY A 971 7.19 -0.78 55.60
C GLY A 971 7.84 -1.16 56.93
N LEU A 972 9.17 -1.40 56.99
CA LEU A 972 9.84 -1.90 58.20
C LEU A 972 9.66 -0.96 59.42
N GLY A 973 9.68 0.35 59.19
CA GLY A 973 9.48 1.36 60.24
C GLY A 973 8.04 1.52 60.75
N ALA A 974 7.06 0.81 60.18
CA ALA A 974 5.65 0.95 60.57
C ALA A 974 5.33 0.32 61.94
N MET A 975 6.16 -0.62 62.41
CA MET A 975 6.04 -1.26 63.71
C MET A 975 7.41 -1.39 64.38
N GLN A 976 7.42 -1.39 65.72
CA GLN A 976 8.66 -1.52 66.50
C GLN A 976 8.99 -3.00 66.73
N PRO A 977 10.22 -3.46 66.45
CA PRO A 977 10.60 -4.86 66.68
C PRO A 977 10.65 -5.18 68.18
N LEU A 978 10.16 -6.37 68.56
CA LEU A 978 10.35 -6.91 69.90
C LEU A 978 11.80 -7.36 70.12
N ILE A 979 12.27 -7.30 71.36
CA ILE A 979 13.66 -7.68 71.70
C ILE A 979 13.66 -9.16 72.12
N PRO A 980 14.27 -10.08 71.35
CA PRO A 980 14.31 -11.49 71.72
C PRO A 980 15.18 -11.72 72.96
N SER A 981 14.84 -12.74 73.74
CA SER A 981 15.69 -13.26 74.82
C SER A 981 16.45 -14.52 74.38
N SER A 982 17.15 -15.19 75.30
CA SER A 982 17.74 -16.51 75.05
C SER A 982 16.71 -17.63 74.87
N SER A 983 15.44 -17.38 75.18
CA SER A 983 14.33 -18.30 74.92
C SER A 983 13.60 -17.90 73.64
N PRO A 984 13.25 -18.86 72.75
CA PRO A 984 12.54 -18.56 71.50
C PRO A 984 11.09 -18.07 71.69
N LEU A 985 10.57 -18.15 72.92
CA LEU A 985 9.19 -17.76 73.28
C LEU A 985 9.10 -16.42 74.02
N HIS A 986 10.20 -15.95 74.60
CA HIS A 986 10.19 -14.80 75.50
C HIS A 986 10.82 -13.59 74.83
N TYR A 987 10.06 -12.49 74.80
CA TYR A 987 10.47 -11.23 74.19
C TYR A 987 10.26 -10.07 75.17
N MET A 988 11.15 -9.08 75.17
CA MET A 988 10.89 -7.82 75.86
C MET A 988 10.13 -6.88 74.94
N LEU A 989 9.06 -6.28 75.45
CA LEU A 989 8.32 -5.22 74.78
C LEU A 989 9.05 -3.89 75.03
N PRO A 990 9.67 -3.28 74.01
CA PRO A 990 10.28 -1.97 74.19
C PRO A 990 9.22 -0.91 74.52
N ILE A 991 9.67 0.16 75.17
CA ILE A 991 8.82 1.32 75.45
C ILE A 991 8.41 1.97 74.13
N PRO A 992 7.16 2.49 74.01
CA PRO A 992 6.70 3.19 72.82
C PRO A 992 7.70 4.24 72.35
N THR A 993 7.95 4.26 71.04
CA THR A 993 8.82 5.25 70.40
C THR A 993 8.41 6.67 70.80
N GLY A 994 9.35 7.45 71.32
CA GLY A 994 9.12 8.83 71.78
C GLY A 994 8.86 8.98 73.28
N LEU A 995 8.69 7.90 74.04
CA LEU A 995 8.60 7.95 75.51
C LEU A 995 9.94 7.59 76.17
N ALA A 996 10.24 8.26 77.29
CA ALA A 996 11.38 7.96 78.15
C ALA A 996 10.98 7.03 79.32
N LEU A 997 11.97 6.43 80.00
CA LEU A 997 11.77 5.52 81.14
C LEU A 997 11.10 6.17 82.36
N ASP A 998 11.12 7.50 82.44
CA ASP A 998 10.50 8.31 83.49
C ASP A 998 9.22 9.03 83.02
N ALA A 999 8.75 8.75 81.79
CA ALA A 999 7.58 9.40 81.22
C ALA A 999 6.31 9.13 82.06
N PRO A 1000 5.52 10.16 82.40
CA PRO A 1000 4.30 9.99 83.18
C PRO A 1000 3.24 9.16 82.46
N GLU A 1001 3.31 9.04 81.13
CA GLU A 1001 2.44 8.18 80.32
C GLU A 1001 2.54 6.70 80.73
N LEU A 1002 3.68 6.27 81.30
CA LEU A 1002 3.89 4.90 81.79
C LEU A 1002 3.03 4.55 83.02
N PHE A 1003 2.35 5.53 83.63
CA PHE A 1003 1.29 5.29 84.62
C PHE A 1003 -0.07 4.97 83.98
N GLY A 1004 -0.14 4.81 82.66
CA GLY A 1004 -1.36 4.42 81.93
C GLY A 1004 -1.33 3.00 81.38
N MET A 1005 -2.36 2.69 80.59
CA MET A 1005 -2.54 1.44 79.86
C MET A 1005 -2.48 1.71 78.35
N PHE A 1006 -1.85 0.80 77.63
CA PHE A 1006 -1.70 0.84 76.17
C PHE A 1006 -2.50 -0.28 75.53
N VAL A 1007 -2.98 -0.02 74.32
CA VAL A 1007 -3.46 -1.06 73.40
C VAL A 1007 -2.37 -1.29 72.37
N TYR A 1008 -1.86 -2.52 72.30
CA TYR A 1008 -0.88 -2.93 71.31
C TYR A 1008 -1.49 -3.78 70.22
N GLU A 1009 -0.92 -3.66 69.04
CA GLU A 1009 -1.04 -4.65 67.98
C GLU A 1009 0.30 -5.34 67.79
N LEU A 1010 0.29 -6.67 67.86
CA LEU A 1010 1.44 -7.53 67.67
C LEU A 1010 1.30 -8.30 66.36
N ARG A 1011 2.38 -8.41 65.58
CA ARG A 1011 2.41 -9.16 64.30
C ARG A 1011 3.74 -9.90 64.16
N ALA A 1012 3.73 -11.05 63.51
CA ALA A 1012 4.95 -11.61 62.91
C ALA A 1012 5.26 -10.83 61.62
N GLY A 1013 6.53 -10.58 61.32
CA GLY A 1013 6.92 -9.81 60.14
C GLY A 1013 8.33 -10.11 59.63
N HIS A 1014 8.53 -9.89 58.33
CA HIS A 1014 9.82 -10.06 57.64
C HIS A 1014 10.81 -8.99 58.07
N SER A 1015 11.91 -9.38 58.72
CA SER A 1015 12.88 -8.43 59.29
C SER A 1015 14.23 -8.38 58.58
N LYS A 1016 14.68 -9.50 58.00
CA LYS A 1016 16.02 -9.64 57.42
C LYS A 1016 16.04 -9.53 55.89
N ASN A 1017 15.01 -10.05 55.24
CA ASN A 1017 14.95 -10.18 53.78
C ASN A 1017 14.19 -9.00 53.14
N TRP A 1018 14.48 -8.75 51.87
CA TRP A 1018 13.81 -7.72 51.08
C TRP A 1018 12.35 -8.12 50.84
N SER A 1019 11.44 -7.25 51.27
CA SER A 1019 10.00 -7.49 51.19
C SER A 1019 9.26 -6.21 50.81
N THR A 1020 8.13 -6.37 50.14
CA THR A 1020 7.20 -5.27 49.87
C THR A 1020 6.54 -4.80 51.16
N ALA A 1021 6.07 -3.55 51.21
CA ALA A 1021 5.39 -3.03 52.39
C ALA A 1021 4.12 -3.83 52.72
N GLN A 1022 3.36 -4.25 51.71
CA GLN A 1022 2.15 -5.07 51.88
C GLN A 1022 2.43 -6.53 52.25
N GLY A 1023 3.61 -7.05 51.87
CA GLY A 1023 4.07 -8.38 52.29
C GLY A 1023 4.73 -8.39 53.68
N ARG A 1024 4.96 -7.24 54.31
CA ARG A 1024 5.84 -7.15 55.48
C ARG A 1024 5.30 -7.82 56.74
N PHE A 1025 4.02 -7.64 57.05
CA PHE A 1025 3.43 -8.00 58.34
C PHE A 1025 2.24 -8.94 58.20
N GLY A 1026 2.24 -10.01 58.99
CA GLY A 1026 1.17 -11.02 59.03
C GLY A 1026 -0.11 -10.55 59.75
N PRO A 1027 -1.02 -11.47 60.07
CA PRO A 1027 -2.25 -11.17 60.79
C PRO A 1027 -2.03 -10.52 62.18
N PRO A 1028 -2.89 -9.57 62.59
CA PRO A 1028 -2.74 -8.86 63.86
C PRO A 1028 -3.26 -9.62 65.09
N LEU A 1029 -2.51 -9.53 66.18
CA LEU A 1029 -3.00 -9.79 67.55
C LEU A 1029 -3.19 -8.47 68.28
N ARG A 1030 -4.43 -8.14 68.65
CA ARG A 1030 -4.76 -6.95 69.44
C ARG A 1030 -4.74 -7.26 70.94
N VAL A 1031 -3.94 -6.53 71.71
CA VAL A 1031 -3.76 -6.70 73.16
C VAL A 1031 -4.09 -5.39 73.87
N ALA A 1032 -5.19 -5.35 74.63
CA ALA A 1032 -5.61 -4.18 75.39
C ALA A 1032 -5.19 -4.28 76.87
N GLY A 1033 -5.03 -3.13 77.53
CA GLY A 1033 -4.72 -3.09 78.97
C GLY A 1033 -3.24 -3.34 79.30
N VAL A 1034 -2.33 -3.17 78.34
CA VAL A 1034 -0.90 -3.40 78.55
C VAL A 1034 -0.30 -2.27 79.37
N GLN A 1035 0.19 -2.59 80.57
CA GLN A 1035 0.84 -1.63 81.45
C GLN A 1035 2.35 -1.85 81.46
N HIS A 1036 3.11 -0.83 81.07
CA HIS A 1036 4.56 -0.82 81.18
C HIS A 1036 4.99 -0.65 82.65
N PRO A 1037 6.24 -1.02 83.02
CA PRO A 1037 6.73 -0.80 84.37
C PRO A 1037 6.63 0.69 84.75
N ALA A 1038 5.94 0.98 85.86
CA ALA A 1038 5.76 2.34 86.34
C ALA A 1038 7.12 3.04 86.57
N PRO A 1039 7.30 4.34 86.29
CA PRO A 1039 8.54 5.09 86.51
C PRO A 1039 9.17 4.87 87.90
N VAL A 1040 10.50 4.90 87.99
CA VAL A 1040 11.23 4.67 89.25
C VAL A 1040 10.84 5.73 90.28
N LEU A 1041 10.52 5.27 91.51
CA LEU A 1041 10.25 6.17 92.63
C LEU A 1041 11.57 6.55 93.28
N LEU A 1042 11.93 7.84 93.24
CA LEU A 1042 13.15 8.37 93.84
C LEU A 1042 12.80 9.32 94.99
N PRO A 1043 13.00 8.91 96.25
CA PRO A 1043 12.77 9.77 97.39
C PRO A 1043 13.98 10.68 97.63
N VAL A 1044 13.71 11.91 98.06
CA VAL A 1044 14.72 12.86 98.52
C VAL A 1044 14.71 12.86 100.04
N VAL A 1045 15.87 12.56 100.63
CA VAL A 1045 16.07 12.49 102.08
C VAL A 1045 16.92 13.67 102.53
N ASN A 1046 16.45 14.37 103.56
CA ASN A 1046 17.18 15.46 104.19
C ASN A 1046 17.32 15.19 105.69
N SER A 1047 18.56 15.04 106.17
CA SER A 1047 18.86 14.79 107.58
C SER A 1047 19.32 16.09 108.25
N GLN A 1048 18.61 16.52 109.29
CA GLN A 1048 18.93 17.69 110.11
C GLN A 1048 19.15 17.28 111.57
N PRO A 1049 19.83 18.08 112.41
CA PRO A 1049 20.10 17.72 113.81
C PRO A 1049 18.85 17.30 114.60
N ALA A 1050 17.70 17.94 114.35
CA ALA A 1050 16.45 17.64 115.05
C ALA A 1050 15.54 16.63 114.34
N THR A 1051 15.68 16.45 113.02
CA THR A 1051 14.68 15.79 112.19
C THR A 1051 15.26 15.04 111.00
N VAL A 1052 14.54 14.04 110.52
CA VAL A 1052 14.80 13.37 109.24
C VAL A 1052 13.57 13.56 108.38
N ALA A 1053 13.70 14.33 107.30
CA ALA A 1053 12.62 14.64 106.38
C ALA A 1053 12.77 13.84 105.07
N VAL A 1054 11.66 13.32 104.58
CA VAL A 1054 11.59 12.56 103.32
C VAL A 1054 10.52 13.16 102.44
N SER A 1055 10.83 13.33 101.15
CA SER A 1055 9.85 13.73 100.15
C SER A 1055 9.90 12.81 98.93
N ALA A 1056 8.75 12.57 98.30
CA ALA A 1056 8.64 11.74 97.11
C ALA A 1056 7.43 12.18 96.24
N PRO A 1057 7.51 12.08 94.90
CA PRO A 1057 6.40 12.44 94.02
C PRO A 1057 5.35 11.32 93.92
N PHE A 1058 4.06 11.67 93.88
CA PHE A 1058 2.95 10.78 93.53
C PHE A 1058 2.99 10.37 92.06
N ALA A 1059 2.45 9.19 91.76
CA ALA A 1059 2.20 8.74 90.40
C ALA A 1059 1.22 9.69 89.72
N THR A 1060 1.68 10.36 88.65
CA THR A 1060 0.92 11.41 87.99
C THR A 1060 0.34 10.88 86.68
N PRO A 1061 -0.95 10.49 86.63
CA PRO A 1061 -1.57 10.07 85.38
C PRO A 1061 -1.68 11.27 84.43
N VAL A 1062 -1.40 11.06 83.14
CA VAL A 1062 -1.49 12.08 82.10
C VAL A 1062 -2.34 11.59 80.94
N PHE A 1063 -2.98 12.52 80.23
CA PHE A 1063 -3.62 12.25 78.94
C PHE A 1063 -3.44 13.48 78.06
N THR A 1064 -2.98 13.30 76.82
CA THR A 1064 -2.71 14.39 75.85
C THR A 1064 -1.86 15.54 76.43
N GLY A 1065 -0.89 15.22 77.29
CA GLY A 1065 -0.01 16.18 77.96
C GLY A 1065 -0.62 16.89 79.18
N ARG A 1066 -1.89 16.61 79.52
CA ARG A 1066 -2.57 17.17 80.70
C ARG A 1066 -2.35 16.28 81.93
N ASN A 1067 -1.97 16.89 83.05
CA ASN A 1067 -1.92 16.24 84.36
C ASN A 1067 -3.33 15.96 84.89
N LEU A 1068 -3.63 14.70 85.22
CA LEU A 1068 -4.92 14.22 85.71
C LEU A 1068 -4.86 13.75 87.18
N LEU A 1069 -3.81 14.08 87.93
CA LEU A 1069 -3.68 13.71 89.34
C LEU A 1069 -4.83 14.32 90.18
N PRO A 1070 -5.69 13.51 90.81
CA PRO A 1070 -6.79 14.03 91.62
C PRO A 1070 -6.28 14.70 92.91
N SER A 1071 -7.12 15.57 93.48
CA SER A 1071 -6.90 16.21 94.78
C SER A 1071 -8.06 15.86 95.73
N PRO A 1072 -7.88 14.96 96.71
CA PRO A 1072 -6.63 14.29 97.09
C PRO A 1072 -6.18 13.19 96.10
N PRO A 1073 -4.87 12.86 96.02
CA PRO A 1073 -4.37 11.73 95.24
C PRO A 1073 -4.99 10.40 95.68
N ARG A 1074 -5.18 9.47 94.73
CA ARG A 1074 -5.75 8.13 94.99
C ARG A 1074 -4.74 7.15 95.55
N SER A 1075 -3.48 7.24 95.12
CA SER A 1075 -2.39 6.46 95.69
C SER A 1075 -1.92 7.03 97.04
N GLN A 1076 -1.30 6.19 97.85
CA GLN A 1076 -0.69 6.59 99.11
C GLN A 1076 0.82 6.33 99.07
N LEU A 1077 1.61 7.27 99.58
CA LEU A 1077 3.06 7.10 99.74
C LEU A 1077 3.38 6.82 101.21
N TRP A 1078 4.17 5.80 101.46
CA TRP A 1078 4.60 5.38 102.80
C TRP A 1078 6.13 5.28 102.84
N ALA A 1079 6.77 5.92 103.82
CA ALA A 1079 8.21 5.77 104.04
C ALA A 1079 8.46 4.83 105.22
N LEU A 1080 9.33 3.85 104.99
CA LEU A 1080 9.74 2.83 105.93
C LEU A 1080 11.18 3.13 106.37
N LEU A 1081 11.37 3.38 107.66
CA LEU A 1081 12.66 3.71 108.25
C LEU A 1081 13.32 2.44 108.79
N TYR A 1082 14.57 2.19 108.41
CA TYR A 1082 15.34 1.03 108.82
C TYR A 1082 16.62 1.42 109.56
N ALA A 1083 17.03 0.58 110.51
CA ALA A 1083 18.39 0.56 111.06
C ALA A 1083 19.20 -0.58 110.45
N GLN A 1084 20.45 -0.30 110.12
CA GLN A 1084 21.39 -1.33 109.72
C GLN A 1084 21.96 -2.02 110.95
N VAL A 1085 21.92 -3.35 110.95
CA VAL A 1085 22.45 -4.21 112.00
C VAL A 1085 23.33 -5.30 111.39
N THR A 1086 24.40 -5.64 112.09
CA THR A 1086 25.29 -6.71 111.65
C THR A 1086 24.65 -8.06 111.97
N GLN A 1087 24.61 -8.96 110.98
CA GLN A 1087 24.14 -10.33 111.16
C GLN A 1087 25.01 -11.03 112.22
N ALA A 1088 24.42 -11.94 113.00
CA ALA A 1088 25.11 -12.57 114.15
C ALA A 1088 26.40 -13.34 113.78
N ASP A 1089 26.60 -13.70 112.51
CA ASP A 1089 27.81 -14.34 111.97
C ASP A 1089 28.89 -13.33 111.52
N GLY A 1090 28.60 -12.02 111.56
CA GLY A 1090 29.48 -10.95 111.11
C GLY A 1090 29.68 -10.87 109.60
N GLN A 1091 29.00 -11.73 108.81
CA GLN A 1091 29.26 -11.87 107.36
C GLN A 1091 28.44 -10.91 106.50
N ALA A 1092 27.38 -10.30 107.02
CA ALA A 1092 26.51 -9.40 106.28
C ALA A 1092 25.85 -8.34 107.18
N GLN A 1093 25.45 -7.22 106.59
CA GLN A 1093 24.54 -6.25 107.22
C GLN A 1093 23.09 -6.56 106.84
N ARG A 1094 22.14 -6.29 107.74
CA ARG A 1094 20.69 -6.45 107.55
C ARG A 1094 19.98 -5.16 107.94
N ASN A 1095 18.85 -4.89 107.32
CA ASN A 1095 18.01 -3.74 107.66
C ASN A 1095 16.83 -4.18 108.53
N VAL A 1096 16.71 -3.63 109.73
CA VAL A 1096 15.61 -3.85 110.66
C VAL A 1096 14.68 -2.66 110.61
N LEU A 1097 13.40 -2.90 110.34
CA LEU A 1097 12.38 -1.85 110.26
C LEU A 1097 12.16 -1.24 111.65
N LEU A 1098 12.34 0.07 111.78
CA LEU A 1098 12.12 0.84 113.00
C LEU A 1098 10.71 1.41 113.07
N ASP A 1099 10.27 2.04 111.98
CA ASP A 1099 9.02 2.79 111.92
C ASP A 1099 8.53 2.95 110.47
N ARG A 1100 7.26 3.32 110.30
CA ARG A 1100 6.62 3.58 109.01
C ARG A 1100 5.71 4.79 109.14
N LEU A 1101 5.80 5.73 108.20
CA LEU A 1101 4.91 6.90 108.19
C LEU A 1101 4.34 7.16 106.80
N ARG A 1102 3.06 7.56 106.76
CA ARG A 1102 2.39 8.03 105.53
C ARG A 1102 2.88 9.44 105.18
N LEU A 1103 3.32 9.62 103.93
CA LEU A 1103 3.63 10.94 103.40
C LEU A 1103 2.35 11.71 103.11
N ARG A 1104 2.34 13.00 103.46
CA ARG A 1104 1.21 13.89 103.20
C ARG A 1104 1.54 14.82 102.04
N ARG A 1105 0.57 15.04 101.15
CA ARG A 1105 0.68 15.99 100.03
C ARG A 1105 1.07 17.38 100.55
N GLN A 1106 2.02 18.03 99.89
CA GLN A 1106 2.44 19.39 100.20
C GLN A 1106 1.70 20.38 99.30
N ASP A 1107 0.70 21.08 99.83
CA ASP A 1107 -0.10 22.04 99.06
C ASP A 1107 0.47 23.48 99.10
N LYS A 1108 1.57 23.73 99.82
CA LYS A 1108 2.20 25.05 99.93
C LYS A 1108 3.73 24.99 99.88
N LEU A 1109 4.31 25.38 98.75
CA LEU A 1109 5.66 25.97 98.70
C LEU A 1109 5.46 27.51 98.68
N SER A 1110 6.15 28.23 99.55
CA SER A 1110 6.02 29.68 99.81
C SER A 1110 6.14 30.59 98.56
N ASP A 1111 5.15 31.50 98.39
CA ASP A 1111 5.15 32.85 97.76
C ASP A 1111 6.04 33.23 96.55
N LEU A 1112 6.57 32.27 95.76
CA LEU A 1112 7.27 32.58 94.49
C LEU A 1112 6.69 31.76 93.33
N ALA A 1113 5.83 32.43 92.55
CA ALA A 1113 5.29 32.05 91.23
C ALA A 1113 4.51 30.72 91.13
N PRO A 1114 3.46 30.65 90.29
CA PRO A 1114 2.69 29.43 90.07
C PRO A 1114 3.47 28.49 89.12
N VAL A 1115 4.59 27.95 89.59
CA VAL A 1115 5.13 26.72 89.04
C VAL A 1115 4.34 25.60 89.70
N THR A 1116 3.57 24.87 88.90
CA THR A 1116 2.83 23.65 89.28
C THR A 1116 3.63 22.82 90.28
N ALA A 1117 3.33 22.95 91.58
CA ALA A 1117 3.85 22.09 92.63
C ALA A 1117 3.21 20.70 92.45
N ASN A 1118 3.80 19.93 91.53
CA ASN A 1118 3.30 18.66 91.03
C ASN A 1118 3.46 17.58 92.10
N GLY A 1119 2.36 17.23 92.78
CA GLY A 1119 2.18 15.92 93.39
C GLY A 1119 3.26 15.46 94.38
N LEU A 1120 4.00 16.35 95.04
CA LEU A 1120 5.00 15.97 96.03
C LEU A 1120 4.33 15.69 97.39
N ALA A 1121 4.71 14.59 98.01
CA ALA A 1121 4.36 14.24 99.38
C ALA A 1121 5.60 14.30 100.26
N ALA A 1122 5.45 14.67 101.53
CA ALA A 1122 6.54 14.66 102.49
C ALA A 1122 6.11 14.25 103.90
N VAL A 1123 7.07 13.76 104.69
CA VAL A 1123 6.91 13.43 106.11
C VAL A 1123 8.22 13.67 106.86
N THR A 1124 8.16 13.76 108.18
CA THR A 1124 9.32 14.04 109.01
C THR A 1124 9.28 13.22 110.30
N TRP A 1125 10.39 12.53 110.61
CA TRP A 1125 10.62 11.93 111.91
C TRP A 1125 11.37 12.90 112.83
N GLN A 1126 11.01 12.93 114.12
CA GLN A 1126 11.82 13.56 115.14
C GLN A 1126 12.97 12.63 115.54
N ARG A 1127 14.20 13.16 115.59
CA ARG A 1127 15.39 12.33 115.89
C ARG A 1127 15.34 11.71 117.28
N ALA A 1128 14.79 12.42 118.26
CA ALA A 1128 14.55 11.89 119.62
C ALA A 1128 13.63 10.64 119.62
N LEU A 1129 12.66 10.55 118.69
CA LEU A 1129 11.79 9.39 118.55
C LEU A 1129 12.56 8.20 117.96
N ILE A 1130 13.39 8.43 116.94
CA ILE A 1130 14.23 7.40 116.33
C ILE A 1130 15.20 6.83 117.37
N GLU A 1131 15.87 7.68 118.15
CA GLU A 1131 16.77 7.26 119.23
C GLU A 1131 16.05 6.43 120.30
N THR A 1132 14.82 6.81 120.66
CA THR A 1132 13.99 6.06 121.60
C THR A 1132 13.66 4.66 121.05
N ILE A 1133 13.34 4.54 119.76
CA ILE A 1133 13.06 3.26 119.10
C ILE A 1133 14.33 2.40 119.00
N LEU A 1134 15.47 2.99 118.68
CA LEU A 1134 16.75 2.28 118.64
C LEU A 1134 17.11 1.71 120.02
N VAL A 1135 16.99 2.52 121.08
CA VAL A 1135 17.27 2.08 122.46
C VAL A 1135 16.30 0.98 122.90
N SER A 1136 15.01 1.07 122.56
CA SER A 1136 14.04 0.03 122.91
C SER A 1136 14.29 -1.31 122.22
N LEU A 1137 14.94 -1.29 121.04
CA LEU A 1137 15.39 -2.46 120.29
C LEU A 1137 16.84 -2.89 120.65
N ALA A 1138 17.45 -2.27 121.67
CA ALA A 1138 18.83 -2.49 122.10
C ALA A 1138 19.90 -2.21 121.02
N LEU A 1139 19.61 -1.29 120.09
CA LEU A 1139 20.54 -0.82 119.06
C LEU A 1139 21.21 0.50 119.48
N PRO A 1140 22.46 0.76 119.05
CA PRO A 1140 23.13 2.04 119.32
C PRO A 1140 22.32 3.24 118.81
N PRO A 1141 22.26 4.37 119.55
CA PRO A 1141 21.61 5.60 119.08
C PRO A 1141 22.22 6.16 117.78
N THR A 1142 23.47 5.80 117.49
CA THR A 1142 24.22 6.17 116.29
C THR A 1142 24.13 5.14 115.15
N SER A 1143 23.21 4.18 115.24
CA SER A 1143 23.06 3.15 114.20
C SER A 1143 22.81 3.80 112.83
N PRO A 1144 23.49 3.36 111.76
CA PRO A 1144 23.22 3.85 110.41
C PRO A 1144 21.78 3.58 110.01
N LEU A 1145 21.15 4.58 109.40
CA LEU A 1145 19.77 4.52 108.98
C LEU A 1145 19.65 4.47 107.46
N SER A 1146 18.63 3.77 106.99
CA SER A 1146 18.25 3.74 105.59
C SER A 1146 16.73 3.76 105.48
N LEU A 1147 16.19 4.06 104.31
CA LEU A 1147 14.76 4.06 104.11
C LEU A 1147 14.35 3.60 102.72
N VAL A 1148 13.09 3.16 102.64
CA VAL A 1148 12.39 2.85 101.39
C VAL A 1148 11.08 3.60 101.39
N VAL A 1149 10.69 4.16 100.24
CA VAL A 1149 9.35 4.69 100.02
C VAL A 1149 8.58 3.73 99.13
N VAL A 1150 7.36 3.40 99.52
CA VAL A 1150 6.46 2.52 98.78
C VAL A 1150 5.21 3.32 98.43
N GLU A 1151 4.83 3.31 97.15
CA GLU A 1151 3.56 3.84 96.68
C GLU A 1151 2.55 2.71 96.52
N THR A 1152 1.40 2.83 97.20
CA THR A 1152 0.32 1.85 97.18
C THR A 1152 -0.92 2.42 96.51
N LEU A 1153 -1.64 1.55 95.80
CA LEU A 1153 -2.95 1.79 95.23
C LEU A 1153 -3.99 1.07 96.12
N PRO A 1154 -4.97 1.78 96.70
CA PRO A 1154 -5.99 1.16 97.53
C PRO A 1154 -7.05 0.44 96.68
N ASP A 1155 -7.28 -0.85 96.93
CA ASP A 1155 -8.36 -1.64 96.31
C ASP A 1155 -9.73 -1.32 96.95
N LEU A 1156 -9.76 -1.02 98.26
CA LEU A 1156 -10.98 -0.82 99.06
C LEU A 1156 -10.77 0.28 100.12
N GLY A 1157 -11.06 1.54 99.78
CA GLY A 1157 -11.06 2.65 100.75
C GLY A 1157 -9.68 3.05 101.31
N GLU A 1158 -9.66 4.00 102.25
CA GLU A 1158 -8.42 4.36 102.95
C GLU A 1158 -8.10 3.34 104.04
N LEU A 1159 -6.95 2.67 103.94
CA LEU A 1159 -6.40 1.76 104.94
C LEU A 1159 -5.44 2.50 105.88
N GLU A 1160 -5.34 2.01 107.12
CA GLU A 1160 -4.61 2.68 108.21
C GLU A 1160 -3.14 2.24 108.27
N ASP A 1161 -2.79 0.98 107.95
CA ASP A 1161 -1.40 0.49 107.82
C ASP A 1161 -1.26 -0.54 106.66
N PRO A 1162 -1.26 -0.09 105.40
CA PRO A 1162 -1.29 -0.94 104.20
C PRO A 1162 -0.02 -1.78 103.97
N LEU A 1163 1.05 -1.53 104.71
CA LEU A 1163 2.32 -2.26 104.58
C LEU A 1163 2.63 -3.12 105.81
N GLY A 1164 1.67 -3.25 106.73
CA GLY A 1164 1.83 -3.95 108.01
C GLY A 1164 0.59 -4.75 108.37
N GLY A 1165 -0.25 -4.20 109.25
CA GLY A 1165 -1.48 -4.87 109.68
C GLY A 1165 -2.44 -5.20 108.53
N ASP A 1166 -2.48 -4.33 107.51
CA ASP A 1166 -3.36 -4.47 106.34
C ASP A 1166 -2.62 -4.98 105.08
N LEU A 1167 -1.44 -5.60 105.25
CA LEU A 1167 -0.63 -6.09 104.13
C LEU A 1167 -1.38 -7.15 103.31
N GLY A 1168 -1.41 -6.99 101.99
CA GLY A 1168 -2.13 -7.89 101.06
C GLY A 1168 -3.50 -7.35 100.61
N HIS A 1169 -3.98 -6.25 101.20
CA HIS A 1169 -5.21 -5.56 100.80
C HIS A 1169 -4.98 -4.31 99.91
N VAL A 1170 -3.73 -4.08 99.49
CA VAL A 1170 -3.35 -3.00 98.56
C VAL A 1170 -2.46 -3.52 97.44
N ARG A 1171 -2.55 -2.89 96.28
CA ARG A 1171 -1.60 -3.11 95.19
C ARG A 1171 -0.39 -2.20 95.39
N ILE A 1172 0.82 -2.76 95.40
CA ILE A 1172 2.05 -1.94 95.35
C ILE A 1172 2.21 -1.44 93.91
N LEU A 1173 2.18 -0.12 93.73
CA LEU A 1173 2.35 0.51 92.42
C LEU A 1173 3.85 0.63 92.07
N ARG A 1174 4.66 1.11 93.01
CA ARG A 1174 6.11 1.18 92.87
C ARG A 1174 6.80 1.30 94.23
N THR A 1175 8.04 0.83 94.28
CA THR A 1175 8.91 0.86 95.45
C THR A 1175 10.20 1.56 95.08
N SER A 1176 10.69 2.45 95.94
CA SER A 1176 11.99 3.09 95.76
C SER A 1176 13.13 2.10 95.99
N PRO A 1177 14.35 2.38 95.49
CA PRO A 1177 15.53 1.75 96.06
C PRO A 1177 15.64 2.05 97.56
N LEU A 1178 16.41 1.23 98.27
CA LEU A 1178 16.91 1.56 99.59
C LEU A 1178 17.85 2.76 99.49
N VAL A 1179 17.56 3.80 100.25
CA VAL A 1179 18.35 5.04 100.27
C VAL A 1179 18.96 5.21 101.65
N VAL A 1180 20.28 5.42 101.69
CA VAL A 1180 21.00 5.72 102.93
C VAL A 1180 20.61 7.11 103.44
N ILE A 1181 20.42 7.23 104.76
CA ILE A 1181 20.21 8.54 105.40
C ILE A 1181 21.59 9.14 105.65
N PRO A 1182 21.91 10.31 105.08
CA PRO A 1182 23.23 10.91 105.24
C PRO A 1182 23.58 11.14 106.72
N ALA A 1183 24.84 10.91 107.07
CA ALA A 1183 25.37 11.36 108.36
C ALA A 1183 25.27 12.90 108.45
N ILE A 1184 24.95 13.40 109.64
CA ILE A 1184 24.92 14.84 109.92
C ILE A 1184 26.36 15.36 109.76
N CYS A 1185 26.59 16.31 108.85
CA CYS A 1185 27.87 17.01 108.76
C CYS A 1185 28.05 17.96 109.95
#